data_AF-A0A7J6NTF2-F1
#
_entry.id   AF-A0A7J6NTF2-F1
#
_cell.length_a   1.000
_cell.length_b   1.000
_cell.length_c   1.000
_cell.angle_alpha   90.00
_cell.angle_beta   90.00
_cell.angle_gamma   90.00
#
_symmetry.space_group_name_H-M   'P 1'
#
loop_
_entity.id
_entity.type
_entity.pdbx_description
1 polymer ?
#
loop_
_entity_poly.entity_id
_entity_poly.type
_entity_poly.pdbx_seq_one_letter_code
_entity_poly.pdbx_strand_id
1 'polypeptide(L)'
;MPSAAAASSPSLVAQPTSVSSEGLLNFRMGGEFKVCYSDTGTFAALHGDVPSDTLLVTGIYSDCTADNCLAETKMSCYLLRKRHSSKGSCEFDFTGTNQGFYKRVTGSEGKATWTAEWTATYSAQGQATVTSQSACGSGTAAAQFICPDGEGCSGGSRLLTPVTSSVVGGKYGKMVITIPQGMQNLDANTFRPYTVAACYCPSYDNSGGNDECDQTAEYTQSIGVIHYYTTDLCATDDAECSIPYIGVAAGHLFKMRISCPTDACAYADNNRFKLQLAAWADPSDTSETPSWSSTHICKTGTMSSLVNTLPNSTAAGSLSGGSRQDFKEFGSATEPLGFAAGETPYERLHFHAVKYFDVCYCDSSCNSESDYFKVGMLRLLPFRLASAATDTADRPFLQYVNEPASVALYKPEDYQDALGWVDGGIIKILDDSTLPPLASSECATRPYDNALLDGLTASNAASEYKGTTNSHDRLMFNSGDLSKLVTVKKPGIVALCYCGMIVDNACSDDTYWVVAGRFTIRGPDSDQNWIYSTFIVFRFELTGWGLADGDTIRIVEPDAKCTDNNNSPVLAVTTNEWNCPDVTTAGCTALTSSDNIPLTINAHDRVDCDAKNQCTGDAYVAAATVMADGTTRLTFASSPKLDTGDWIVLTGSGYACNAQCSPEQLSALTGTLPYGDSSANDQSLSDYYEVAHQVTKISDTIFSIPLGWTDTTPTFTVTQGNWKRTNRAHTREELKGLAERSQMKVCWAPSGLSGKYLYEVGRLSVIETAVMQGVGLHVTTGSAGGVRAPVVISFRTAGGTAGLPYSRATGRMALKIMVKVPQMFDIQYSDVAMNDIAEMPDEDELHEANQLACGKIFRELWSDDAEFGFPLPEGCYYRNIKPDGSTITSREITVVFAKQSGLRPGQNYQLVVVGSTSTGVNYKEDDCCGSKSCGSTSDPDDLRSCDYVHLFIHEDIDNHPYSALEMGRAQLSSQQGLPSAGTATPSFGMRGFNLVGGTNGYIDAGGMESIDFDIKGGDNLLTGPIKASYHVRVILWPLTQWKIGASCNAVCLEVPPGEDNKLC
;
A
#
# COMPACT_ATOMS: atom_id res chain seq x y z
N MET A 1 25.57 -93.81 59.84
CA MET A 1 26.83 -94.12 60.55
C MET A 1 27.88 -94.46 59.51
N PRO A 2 29.15 -94.03 59.60
CA PRO A 2 29.79 -93.26 60.67
C PRO A 2 30.41 -91.91 60.22
N SER A 3 30.81 -91.16 61.23
CA SER A 3 31.72 -90.01 61.28
C SER A 3 33.17 -90.36 60.91
N ALA A 4 33.97 -89.39 60.44
CA ALA A 4 35.27 -89.03 61.04
C ALA A 4 35.97 -87.86 60.34
N ALA A 5 36.22 -86.82 61.14
CA ALA A 5 37.44 -86.00 61.29
C ALA A 5 38.36 -85.68 60.09
N ALA A 6 38.49 -84.36 59.88
CA ALA A 6 39.65 -83.54 59.54
C ALA A 6 41.01 -84.22 59.26
N ALA A 7 41.58 -83.86 58.10
CA ALA A 7 43.01 -83.70 57.90
C ALA A 7 43.27 -82.39 57.14
N SER A 8 44.20 -81.59 57.64
CA SER A 8 44.71 -80.37 57.04
C SER A 8 45.47 -80.65 55.74
N SER A 9 45.38 -79.75 54.77
CA SER A 9 46.24 -79.70 53.59
C SER A 9 46.44 -78.24 53.17
N PRO A 10 47.63 -77.88 52.66
CA PRO A 10 48.12 -76.50 52.63
C PRO A 10 47.43 -75.66 51.55
N SER A 11 47.35 -74.35 51.82
CA SER A 11 46.88 -73.32 50.91
C SER A 11 47.74 -73.28 49.63
N LEU A 12 47.22 -73.87 48.55
CA LEU A 12 47.61 -73.52 47.20
C LEU A 12 47.04 -72.13 46.90
N VAL A 13 47.90 -71.12 46.95
CA VAL A 13 47.64 -69.82 46.34
C VAL A 13 47.39 -70.09 44.86
N ALA A 14 46.15 -69.86 44.42
CA ALA A 14 45.81 -69.92 43.00
C ALA A 14 46.69 -68.90 42.26
N GLN A 15 47.59 -69.38 41.41
CA GLN A 15 48.27 -68.52 40.46
C GLN A 15 47.23 -67.96 39.48
N PRO A 16 47.39 -66.70 39.02
CA PRO A 16 46.57 -66.18 37.94
C PRO A 16 46.73 -67.09 36.72
N THR A 17 45.62 -67.61 36.20
CA THR A 17 45.57 -68.32 34.94
C THR A 17 45.96 -67.34 33.83
N SER A 18 47.21 -67.42 33.36
CA SER A 18 47.66 -66.64 32.21
C SER A 18 47.21 -67.34 30.92
N VAL A 19 46.27 -66.74 30.20
CA VAL A 19 45.91 -67.15 28.84
C VAL A 19 46.88 -66.45 27.88
N SER A 20 47.72 -67.21 27.18
CA SER A 20 48.63 -66.69 26.15
C SER A 20 48.11 -67.05 24.75
N SER A 21 48.02 -66.07 23.86
CA SER A 21 47.71 -66.30 22.44
C SER A 21 48.98 -66.27 21.58
N GLU A 22 49.03 -67.09 20.54
CA GLU A 22 50.14 -67.10 19.56
C GLU A 22 50.17 -65.84 18.66
N GLY A 23 49.14 -64.99 18.74
CA GLY A 23 49.05 -63.69 18.07
C GLY A 23 48.23 -62.68 18.86
N LEU A 24 48.20 -61.43 18.40
CA LEU A 24 47.41 -60.36 19.03
C LEU A 24 45.91 -60.68 18.96
N LEU A 25 45.28 -60.85 20.13
CA LEU A 25 43.83 -60.96 20.25
C LEU A 25 43.24 -59.55 20.29
N ASN A 26 42.54 -59.16 19.24
CA ASN A 26 41.85 -57.87 19.16
C ASN A 26 40.36 -58.07 19.49
N PHE A 27 39.95 -57.66 20.68
CA PHE A 27 38.54 -57.59 21.02
C PHE A 27 37.92 -56.35 20.36
N ARG A 28 36.90 -56.57 19.51
CA ARG A 28 36.20 -55.50 18.77
C ARG A 28 35.05 -54.87 19.55
N MET A 29 34.69 -55.46 20.68
CA MET A 29 33.67 -54.96 21.61
C MET A 29 34.11 -55.25 23.05
N GLY A 30 33.67 -54.41 23.98
CA GLY A 30 33.70 -54.71 25.41
C GLY A 30 32.68 -55.80 25.75
N GLY A 31 32.75 -56.36 26.95
CA GLY A 31 31.82 -57.43 27.32
C GLY A 31 32.36 -58.44 28.32
N GLU A 32 31.46 -59.31 28.75
CA GLU A 32 31.79 -60.59 29.35
C GLU A 32 31.87 -61.67 28.26
N PHE A 33 33.07 -62.19 28.05
CA PHE A 33 33.36 -63.26 27.10
C PHE A 33 33.62 -64.55 27.86
N LYS A 34 33.06 -65.66 27.36
CA LYS A 34 33.41 -66.99 27.86
C LYS A 34 34.47 -67.58 26.94
N VAL A 35 35.56 -68.05 27.53
CA VAL A 35 36.54 -68.83 26.78
C VAL A 35 35.91 -70.18 26.51
N CYS A 36 35.81 -70.58 25.25
CA CYS A 36 35.43 -71.93 24.88
C CYS A 36 36.70 -72.68 24.51
N TYR A 37 36.90 -73.84 25.13
CA TYR A 37 38.04 -74.71 24.85
C TYR A 37 37.57 -75.91 24.04
N SER A 38 38.35 -76.29 23.03
CA SER A 38 38.16 -77.56 22.32
C SER A 38 39.42 -78.39 22.40
N ASP A 39 39.26 -79.65 22.82
CA ASP A 39 40.34 -80.64 22.89
C ASP A 39 40.84 -81.08 21.51
N THR A 40 40.02 -80.90 20.47
CA THR A 40 40.32 -81.29 19.08
C THR A 40 40.61 -80.10 18.17
N GLY A 41 40.52 -78.86 18.67
CA GLY A 41 40.57 -77.65 17.87
C GLY A 41 39.32 -77.42 17.00
N THR A 42 38.26 -78.21 17.20
CA THR A 42 36.97 -78.08 16.50
C THR A 42 35.83 -77.97 17.51
N PHE A 43 34.99 -76.93 17.39
CA PHE A 43 33.82 -76.75 18.26
C PHE A 43 32.63 -77.64 17.85
N ALA A 44 32.91 -78.88 17.46
CA ALA A 44 31.88 -79.87 17.17
C ALA A 44 31.17 -80.31 18.46
N ALA A 45 29.95 -80.82 18.34
CA ALA A 45 29.16 -81.29 19.49
C ALA A 45 29.96 -82.31 20.33
N LEU A 46 29.97 -82.14 21.67
CA LEU A 46 30.70 -82.94 22.67
C LEU A 46 32.23 -82.71 22.76
N HIS A 47 32.81 -81.87 21.89
CA HIS A 47 34.25 -81.53 21.89
C HIS A 47 34.53 -80.07 22.26
N GLY A 48 33.52 -79.35 22.75
CA GLY A 48 33.64 -78.01 23.32
C GLY A 48 33.30 -78.04 24.80
N ASP A 49 34.21 -77.57 25.64
CA ASP A 49 33.98 -77.30 27.06
C ASP A 49 34.03 -75.78 27.28
N VAL A 50 33.21 -75.29 28.21
CA VAL A 50 33.17 -73.87 28.56
C VAL A 50 33.64 -73.75 30.01
N PRO A 51 34.94 -73.49 30.22
CA PRO A 51 35.48 -73.14 31.53
C PRO A 51 34.60 -72.13 32.26
N SER A 52 34.53 -72.22 33.60
CA SER A 52 33.76 -71.30 34.45
C SER A 52 34.34 -69.87 34.48
N ASP A 53 35.51 -69.66 33.88
CA ASP A 53 36.20 -68.38 33.85
C ASP A 53 35.61 -67.46 32.77
N THR A 54 35.23 -66.25 33.18
CA THR A 54 34.75 -65.19 32.29
C THR A 54 35.87 -64.18 32.05
N LEU A 55 36.18 -63.90 30.79
CA LEU A 55 37.02 -62.79 30.38
C LEU A 55 36.20 -61.51 30.35
N LEU A 56 36.60 -60.52 31.14
CA LEU A 56 36.00 -59.19 31.12
C LEU A 56 36.85 -58.28 30.23
N VAL A 57 36.25 -57.73 29.18
CA VAL A 57 36.90 -56.79 28.27
C VAL A 57 36.30 -55.41 28.50
N THR A 58 37.15 -54.44 28.84
CA THR A 58 36.74 -53.03 28.96
C THR A 58 36.52 -52.42 27.59
N GLY A 59 35.45 -51.64 27.43
CA GLY A 59 35.03 -51.13 26.13
C GLY A 59 33.52 -50.95 26.01
N ILE A 60 33.09 -50.35 24.91
CA ILE A 60 31.67 -50.26 24.54
C ILE A 60 31.18 -51.63 24.09
N TYR A 61 29.97 -52.01 24.51
CA TYR A 61 29.31 -53.22 24.07
C TYR A 61 27.91 -52.91 23.56
N SER A 62 27.45 -53.75 22.64
CA SER A 62 26.10 -53.68 22.06
C SER A 62 25.58 -55.09 21.86
N ASP A 63 24.29 -55.22 21.57
CA ASP A 63 23.57 -56.45 21.28
C ASP A 63 23.84 -57.02 19.88
N CYS A 64 24.76 -56.41 19.13
CA CYS A 64 25.10 -56.83 17.79
C CYS A 64 25.89 -58.16 17.77
N THR A 65 25.48 -59.07 16.87
CA THR A 65 25.93 -60.47 16.83
C THR A 65 26.81 -60.81 15.63
N ALA A 66 26.98 -59.87 14.70
CA ALA A 66 27.88 -60.02 13.55
C ALA A 66 29.31 -59.59 13.91
N ASP A 67 30.29 -60.17 13.22
CA ASP A 67 31.69 -59.78 13.38
C ASP A 67 31.86 -58.28 13.08
N ASN A 68 32.55 -57.56 13.97
CA ASN A 68 32.88 -56.14 13.81
C ASN A 68 31.66 -55.18 13.68
N CYS A 69 30.47 -55.62 14.10
CA CYS A 69 29.21 -54.89 13.96
C CYS A 69 29.22 -53.45 14.51
N LEU A 70 29.90 -53.20 15.63
CA LEU A 70 30.04 -51.85 16.18
C LEU A 70 30.70 -50.90 15.17
N ALA A 71 31.73 -51.37 14.46
CA ALA A 71 32.47 -50.57 13.48
C ALA A 71 31.66 -50.27 12.21
N GLU A 72 30.59 -51.00 11.94
CA GLU A 72 29.71 -50.82 10.77
C GLU A 72 28.47 -49.97 11.08
N THR A 73 28.31 -49.53 12.33
CA THR A 73 27.15 -48.73 12.74
C THR A 73 27.20 -47.37 12.05
N LYS A 74 26.29 -47.17 11.09
CA LYS A 74 26.20 -45.95 10.28
C LYS A 74 25.52 -44.82 11.05
N MET A 75 26.21 -43.69 11.19
CA MET A 75 25.65 -42.44 11.69
C MET A 75 25.61 -41.42 10.54
N SER A 76 24.44 -40.84 10.29
CA SER A 76 24.27 -39.82 9.24
C SER A 76 24.13 -38.44 9.86
N CYS A 77 25.05 -37.56 9.50
CA CYS A 77 25.22 -36.21 10.01
C CYS A 77 25.20 -35.20 8.89
N TYR A 78 25.08 -33.92 9.22
CA TYR A 78 25.13 -32.85 8.23
C TYR A 78 26.13 -31.77 8.64
N LEU A 79 26.66 -31.06 7.65
CA LEU A 79 27.42 -29.83 7.85
C LEU A 79 26.65 -28.67 7.25
N LEU A 80 26.89 -27.48 7.78
CA LEU A 80 26.38 -26.22 7.25
C LEU A 80 27.56 -25.36 6.80
N ARG A 81 27.39 -24.66 5.67
CA ARG A 81 28.40 -23.74 5.15
C ARG A 81 28.34 -22.44 5.93
N LYS A 82 29.51 -21.88 6.29
CA LYS A 82 29.65 -20.63 7.08
C LYS A 82 28.90 -20.62 8.43
N ARG A 83 28.47 -21.78 8.94
CA ARG A 83 27.65 -21.93 10.16
C ARG A 83 27.99 -23.23 10.90
N HIS A 84 27.83 -23.23 12.22
CA HIS A 84 27.92 -24.46 13.01
C HIS A 84 26.70 -25.35 12.77
N SER A 85 26.89 -26.67 12.74
CA SER A 85 25.78 -27.61 12.94
C SER A 85 25.37 -27.63 14.41
N SER A 86 24.12 -27.97 14.72
CA SER A 86 23.68 -28.06 16.12
C SER A 86 24.48 -29.10 16.91
N LYS A 87 24.87 -28.75 18.14
CA LYS A 87 25.56 -29.67 19.05
C LYS A 87 24.64 -30.85 19.37
N GLY A 88 25.14 -32.07 19.22
CA GLY A 88 24.32 -33.28 19.39
C GLY A 88 23.36 -33.59 18.25
N SER A 89 23.48 -32.89 17.11
CA SER A 89 22.88 -33.30 15.84
C SER A 89 23.22 -34.76 15.47
N CYS A 90 24.37 -35.25 15.95
CA CYS A 90 24.78 -36.64 15.89
C CYS A 90 25.24 -37.18 17.24
N GLU A 91 24.85 -38.41 17.55
CA GLU A 91 25.13 -39.06 18.82
C GLU A 91 25.19 -40.58 18.65
N PHE A 92 26.13 -41.21 19.34
CA PHE A 92 26.07 -42.65 19.60
C PHE A 92 25.48 -42.89 20.98
N ASP A 93 24.28 -43.46 21.01
CA ASP A 93 23.56 -43.81 22.23
C ASP A 93 23.75 -45.30 22.54
N PHE A 94 24.39 -45.59 23.67
CA PHE A 94 24.58 -46.95 24.20
C PHE A 94 23.79 -47.15 25.51
N THR A 95 22.63 -46.51 25.64
CA THR A 95 21.73 -46.64 26.80
C THR A 95 20.66 -47.72 26.62
N GLY A 96 20.60 -48.36 25.45
CA GLY A 96 19.66 -49.41 25.10
C GLY A 96 19.76 -50.66 25.98
N THR A 97 18.77 -51.56 25.86
CA THR A 97 18.80 -52.86 26.54
C THR A 97 19.93 -53.72 25.95
N ASN A 98 20.84 -54.23 26.79
CA ASN A 98 22.07 -54.96 26.39
C ASN A 98 23.12 -54.12 25.63
N GLN A 99 23.09 -52.81 25.80
CA GLN A 99 24.12 -51.89 25.32
C GLN A 99 24.70 -51.13 26.52
N GLY A 100 25.94 -50.66 26.37
CA GLY A 100 26.58 -49.87 27.41
C GLY A 100 28.09 -49.92 27.31
N PHE A 101 28.75 -49.70 28.44
CA PHE A 101 30.20 -49.84 28.53
C PHE A 101 30.59 -50.67 29.75
N TYR A 102 31.69 -51.40 29.58
CA TYR A 102 32.39 -52.09 30.65
C TYR A 102 33.61 -51.28 31.06
N LYS A 103 33.68 -50.91 32.35
CA LYS A 103 34.87 -50.30 32.95
C LYS A 103 35.47 -51.17 34.03
N ARG A 104 36.76 -50.94 34.31
CA ARG A 104 37.44 -51.50 35.47
C ARG A 104 36.94 -50.81 36.75
N VAL A 105 36.95 -51.52 37.88
CA VAL A 105 36.40 -51.09 39.19
C VAL A 105 36.95 -49.74 39.69
N THR A 106 38.14 -49.34 39.25
CA THR A 106 38.80 -48.07 39.56
C THR A 106 39.42 -47.52 38.27
N GLY A 107 38.82 -46.50 37.65
CA GLY A 107 39.31 -45.88 36.40
C GLY A 107 38.33 -44.86 35.83
N SER A 108 38.81 -44.00 34.92
CA SER A 108 37.97 -43.04 34.18
C SER A 108 37.01 -43.76 33.21
N GLU A 109 36.00 -43.04 32.71
CA GLU A 109 34.97 -43.58 31.81
C GLU A 109 35.45 -43.70 30.36
N GLY A 110 36.74 -43.52 30.13
CA GLY A 110 37.36 -43.46 28.81
C GLY A 110 37.07 -42.15 28.07
N LYS A 111 37.64 -42.03 26.87
CA LYS A 111 37.44 -40.89 25.96
C LYS A 111 37.09 -41.41 24.57
N ALA A 112 36.39 -40.62 23.77
CA ALA A 112 36.13 -40.90 22.36
C ALA A 112 36.85 -39.91 21.44
N THR A 113 37.15 -40.31 20.21
CA THR A 113 37.72 -39.47 19.16
C THR A 113 37.25 -39.98 17.80
N TRP A 114 37.78 -39.41 16.72
CA TRP A 114 37.52 -39.87 15.35
C TRP A 114 38.82 -39.95 14.54
N THR A 115 38.78 -40.70 13.44
CA THR A 115 39.94 -40.91 12.57
C THR A 115 40.23 -39.72 11.66
N ALA A 116 41.32 -39.80 10.89
CA ALA A 116 41.48 -39.03 9.67
C ALA A 116 40.32 -39.34 8.67
N GLU A 117 40.10 -38.42 7.74
CA GLU A 117 39.09 -38.52 6.67
C GLU A 117 39.31 -39.80 5.84
N TRP A 118 38.23 -40.50 5.53
CA TRP A 118 38.21 -41.57 4.54
C TRP A 118 38.13 -40.97 3.14
N THR A 119 38.75 -41.61 2.17
CA THR A 119 38.72 -41.15 0.77
C THR A 119 38.09 -42.19 -0.13
N ALA A 120 37.40 -41.75 -1.18
CA ALA A 120 36.83 -42.63 -2.19
C ALA A 120 37.22 -42.14 -3.59
N THR A 121 37.37 -43.08 -4.52
CA THR A 121 37.47 -42.80 -5.96
C THR A 121 36.21 -43.27 -6.64
N TYR A 122 35.73 -42.51 -7.62
CA TYR A 122 34.48 -42.78 -8.33
C TYR A 122 34.72 -42.98 -9.82
N SER A 123 33.90 -43.85 -10.42
CA SER A 123 33.77 -43.99 -11.86
C SER A 123 33.14 -42.75 -12.52
N ALA A 124 33.15 -42.67 -13.85
CA ALA A 124 32.48 -41.60 -14.60
C ALA A 124 30.96 -41.56 -14.34
N GLN A 125 30.37 -42.68 -13.91
CA GLN A 125 28.96 -42.81 -13.53
C GLN A 125 28.71 -42.54 -12.04
N GLY A 126 29.72 -42.06 -11.30
CA GLY A 126 29.59 -41.73 -9.87
C GLY A 126 29.52 -42.93 -8.93
N GLN A 127 29.80 -44.16 -9.39
CA GLN A 127 29.88 -45.34 -8.53
C GLN A 127 31.26 -45.40 -7.84
N ALA A 128 31.30 -45.63 -6.53
CA ALA A 128 32.53 -45.78 -5.77
C ALA A 128 33.29 -47.04 -6.23
N THR A 129 34.55 -46.89 -6.63
CA THR A 129 35.41 -47.99 -7.10
C THR A 129 36.40 -48.46 -6.06
N VAL A 130 36.92 -47.54 -5.23
CA VAL A 130 37.84 -47.84 -4.12
C VAL A 130 37.55 -46.88 -2.98
N THR A 131 37.34 -47.40 -1.78
CA THR A 131 37.22 -46.63 -0.53
C THR A 131 38.44 -46.92 0.35
N SER A 132 39.24 -45.90 0.64
CA SER A 132 40.39 -45.97 1.55
C SER A 132 39.96 -45.54 2.94
N GLN A 133 39.77 -46.52 3.81
CA GLN A 133 39.33 -46.32 5.20
C GLN A 133 40.51 -46.02 6.13
N SER A 134 40.31 -45.06 7.03
CA SER A 134 41.24 -44.79 8.13
C SER A 134 40.82 -45.59 9.36
N ALA A 135 41.72 -46.42 9.89
CA ALA A 135 41.44 -47.28 11.03
C ALA A 135 41.69 -46.59 12.39
N CYS A 136 40.87 -46.95 13.38
CA CYS A 136 41.09 -46.60 14.78
C CYS A 136 42.45 -47.15 15.27
N GLY A 137 43.17 -46.39 16.10
CA GLY A 137 44.47 -46.76 16.66
C GLY A 137 45.66 -46.61 15.69
N SER A 138 45.47 -46.05 14.49
CA SER A 138 46.52 -45.86 13.47
C SER A 138 47.54 -44.76 13.79
N GLY A 139 47.29 -43.95 14.82
CA GLY A 139 48.15 -42.81 15.20
C GLY A 139 48.01 -41.58 14.29
N THR A 140 47.13 -41.60 13.28
CA THR A 140 46.87 -40.45 12.41
C THR A 140 46.06 -39.37 13.14
N ALA A 141 46.32 -38.09 12.83
CA ALA A 141 45.58 -36.97 13.39
C ALA A 141 44.09 -37.02 13.00
N ALA A 142 43.22 -36.70 13.95
CA ALA A 142 41.78 -36.62 13.75
C ALA A 142 41.42 -35.54 12.71
N ALA A 143 40.37 -35.79 11.92
CA ALA A 143 39.91 -34.83 10.93
C ALA A 143 39.51 -33.49 11.58
N GLN A 144 39.91 -32.36 10.99
CA GLN A 144 39.84 -31.07 11.68
C GLN A 144 38.49 -30.34 11.52
N PHE A 145 37.52 -30.91 10.80
CA PHE A 145 36.26 -30.24 10.47
C PHE A 145 35.19 -30.25 11.57
N ILE A 146 35.49 -30.85 12.73
CA ILE A 146 34.61 -30.94 13.91
C ILE A 146 35.26 -30.17 15.06
N CYS A 147 34.46 -29.38 15.82
CA CYS A 147 34.93 -28.50 16.89
C CYS A 147 34.49 -29.00 18.28
N PRO A 148 35.40 -29.57 19.10
CA PRO A 148 35.09 -30.03 20.46
C PRO A 148 34.88 -28.87 21.45
N ASP A 149 34.17 -29.16 22.54
CA ASP A 149 33.88 -28.20 23.60
C ASP A 149 35.16 -27.76 24.36
N GLY A 150 35.28 -26.48 24.68
CA GLY A 150 36.33 -25.94 25.57
C GLY A 150 37.68 -25.63 24.90
N GLU A 151 38.10 -26.38 23.88
CA GLU A 151 39.37 -26.14 23.16
C GLU A 151 39.23 -25.31 21.86
N GLY A 152 38.00 -25.17 21.35
CA GLY A 152 37.74 -24.55 20.06
C GLY A 152 38.37 -25.32 18.88
N CYS A 153 38.25 -24.78 17.68
CA CYS A 153 38.69 -25.46 16.47
C CYS A 153 40.24 -25.40 16.26
N SER A 154 41.02 -24.98 17.26
CA SER A 154 42.47 -24.67 17.15
C SER A 154 43.44 -25.69 17.79
N GLY A 155 42.96 -26.74 18.46
CA GLY A 155 43.78 -27.78 19.12
C GLY A 155 44.14 -28.99 18.23
N GLY A 156 45.25 -29.66 18.55
CA GLY A 156 45.77 -30.84 17.82
C GLY A 156 45.21 -32.19 18.29
N SER A 157 44.67 -32.29 19.51
CA SER A 157 44.04 -33.49 20.06
C SER A 157 42.53 -33.27 20.19
N ARG A 158 41.72 -34.12 19.54
CA ARG A 158 40.26 -33.95 19.45
C ARG A 158 39.56 -35.02 20.29
N LEU A 159 39.47 -34.78 21.60
CA LEU A 159 38.99 -35.78 22.57
C LEU A 159 37.59 -35.42 23.08
N LEU A 160 36.74 -36.43 23.22
CA LEU A 160 35.37 -36.32 23.70
C LEU A 160 35.23 -37.05 25.03
N THR A 161 34.68 -36.36 26.02
CA THR A 161 34.27 -36.97 27.29
C THR A 161 32.83 -37.47 27.14
N PRO A 162 32.57 -38.78 27.26
CA PRO A 162 31.22 -39.32 27.21
C PRO A 162 30.34 -38.82 28.35
N VAL A 163 29.03 -38.73 28.11
CA VAL A 163 28.04 -38.43 29.15
C VAL A 163 27.50 -39.74 29.71
N THR A 164 27.60 -39.95 31.01
CA THR A 164 27.09 -41.15 31.68
C THR A 164 25.75 -40.90 32.35
N SER A 165 24.78 -41.78 32.09
CA SER A 165 23.40 -41.63 32.56
C SER A 165 23.07 -42.50 33.78
N SER A 166 23.78 -43.63 33.96
CA SER A 166 23.69 -44.47 35.17
C SER A 166 24.83 -45.51 35.22
N VAL A 167 25.34 -45.78 36.41
CA VAL A 167 26.32 -46.85 36.68
C VAL A 167 25.63 -47.90 37.57
N VAL A 168 25.49 -49.13 37.09
CA VAL A 168 24.91 -50.25 37.83
C VAL A 168 26.04 -51.14 38.34
N GLY A 169 26.25 -51.20 39.66
CA GLY A 169 27.22 -52.12 40.26
C GLY A 169 28.71 -51.80 40.00
N GLY A 170 29.05 -50.55 39.68
CA GLY A 170 30.43 -50.03 39.57
C GLY A 170 31.24 -50.49 38.34
N LYS A 171 30.86 -51.60 37.69
CA LYS A 171 31.52 -52.16 36.48
C LYS A 171 30.75 -51.91 35.18
N TYR A 172 29.45 -51.67 35.28
CA TYR A 172 28.54 -51.51 34.16
C TYR A 172 27.95 -50.11 34.17
N GLY A 173 27.83 -49.50 33.00
CA GLY A 173 27.10 -48.26 32.88
C GLY A 173 26.54 -48.04 31.49
N LYS A 174 25.68 -47.04 31.41
CA LYS A 174 25.11 -46.52 30.18
C LYS A 174 25.81 -45.23 29.80
N MET A 175 26.17 -45.09 28.53
CA MET A 175 26.87 -43.90 28.04
C MET A 175 26.26 -43.38 26.75
N VAL A 176 26.46 -42.09 26.56
CA VAL A 176 26.11 -41.35 25.36
C VAL A 176 27.37 -40.62 24.89
N ILE A 177 27.66 -40.72 23.59
CA ILE A 177 28.76 -39.98 22.95
C ILE A 177 28.16 -39.00 21.96
N THR A 178 28.03 -37.76 22.41
CA THR A 178 27.55 -36.64 21.60
C THR A 178 28.68 -36.14 20.69
N ILE A 179 28.46 -36.15 19.38
CA ILE A 179 29.43 -35.67 18.41
C ILE A 179 29.42 -34.13 18.40
N PRO A 180 30.59 -33.47 18.41
CA PRO A 180 30.62 -32.02 18.37
C PRO A 180 30.11 -31.43 17.06
N GLN A 181 29.86 -30.13 17.10
CA GLN A 181 29.45 -29.34 15.93
C GLN A 181 30.54 -29.27 14.86
N GLY A 182 30.13 -29.18 13.60
CA GLY A 182 31.03 -28.86 12.49
C GLY A 182 31.65 -27.46 12.63
N MET A 183 32.79 -27.24 11.98
CA MET A 183 33.43 -25.93 11.88
C MET A 183 32.49 -24.90 11.23
N GLN A 184 32.46 -23.68 11.78
CA GLN A 184 31.69 -22.59 11.21
C GLN A 184 32.30 -22.06 9.91
N ASN A 185 33.62 -22.06 9.76
CA ASN A 185 34.32 -21.41 8.64
C ASN A 185 34.51 -22.32 7.42
N LEU A 186 33.57 -23.23 7.16
CA LEU A 186 33.59 -24.04 5.95
C LEU A 186 33.17 -23.16 4.76
N ASP A 187 34.12 -22.85 3.88
CA ASP A 187 33.91 -22.17 2.60
C ASP A 187 33.72 -23.18 1.45
N ALA A 188 33.43 -22.71 0.23
CA ALA A 188 33.13 -23.56 -0.94
C ALA A 188 34.14 -24.70 -1.19
N ASN A 189 35.44 -24.48 -0.93
CA ASN A 189 36.48 -25.50 -1.14
C ASN A 189 36.60 -26.52 0.00
N THR A 190 36.09 -26.19 1.18
CA THR A 190 36.16 -27.01 2.41
C THR A 190 34.80 -27.55 2.82
N PHE A 191 33.71 -27.00 2.28
CA PHE A 191 32.34 -27.46 2.45
C PHE A 191 32.08 -28.60 1.47
N ARG A 192 32.41 -29.81 1.91
CA ARG A 192 32.25 -31.06 1.15
C ARG A 192 31.78 -32.15 2.11
N PRO A 193 31.31 -33.30 1.61
CA PRO A 193 30.95 -34.39 2.48
C PRO A 193 32.20 -35.07 3.06
N TYR A 194 32.11 -35.57 4.29
CA TYR A 194 33.23 -36.23 5.00
C TYR A 194 32.80 -37.58 5.56
N THR A 195 33.73 -38.53 5.62
CA THR A 195 33.54 -39.78 6.39
C THR A 195 34.69 -39.98 7.34
N VAL A 196 34.38 -40.32 8.59
CA VAL A 196 35.36 -40.66 9.64
C VAL A 196 34.85 -41.84 10.46
N ALA A 197 35.75 -42.67 11.00
CA ALA A 197 35.36 -43.67 11.98
C ALA A 197 35.34 -43.05 13.38
N ALA A 198 34.32 -43.39 14.17
CA ALA A 198 34.26 -43.07 15.59
C ALA A 198 35.08 -44.11 16.37
N CYS A 199 35.97 -43.65 17.23
CA CYS A 199 36.89 -44.49 17.98
C CYS A 199 36.78 -44.22 19.49
N TYR A 200 36.94 -45.26 20.29
CA TYR A 200 36.85 -45.19 21.74
C TYR A 200 38.10 -45.78 22.40
N CYS A 201 38.55 -45.11 23.46
CA CYS A 201 39.62 -45.54 24.34
C CYS A 201 39.02 -45.85 25.73
N PRO A 202 38.82 -47.13 26.08
CA PRO A 202 38.46 -47.54 27.42
C PRO A 202 39.72 -47.53 28.29
N SER A 203 40.08 -46.36 28.82
CA SER A 203 41.22 -46.12 29.74
C SER A 203 41.90 -47.40 30.28
N TYR A 204 42.98 -47.80 29.61
CA TYR A 204 43.63 -49.09 29.83
C TYR A 204 44.61 -49.08 31.02
N ASP A 205 45.10 -47.90 31.40
CA ASP A 205 46.23 -47.75 32.33
C ASP A 205 45.79 -47.58 33.80
N ASN A 206 46.50 -48.27 34.69
CA ASN A 206 46.26 -48.29 36.14
C ASN A 206 46.85 -47.08 36.89
N SER A 207 47.35 -46.09 36.18
CA SER A 207 47.95 -44.89 36.77
C SER A 207 46.85 -43.85 36.95
N GLY A 208 46.21 -43.80 38.11
CA GLY A 208 45.13 -42.84 38.43
C GLY A 208 45.54 -41.36 38.41
N GLY A 209 46.05 -40.88 37.27
CA GLY A 209 46.38 -39.51 36.91
C GLY A 209 45.54 -39.05 35.71
N ASN A 210 45.69 -37.79 35.33
CA ASN A 210 44.86 -37.14 34.32
C ASN A 210 45.23 -37.48 32.86
N ASP A 211 46.27 -38.30 32.64
CA ASP A 211 46.89 -38.55 31.33
C ASP A 211 46.36 -39.80 30.60
N GLU A 212 45.17 -40.30 30.99
CA GLU A 212 44.55 -41.49 30.39
C GLU A 212 43.84 -41.13 29.06
N CYS A 213 44.14 -41.87 27.98
CA CYS A 213 43.55 -41.70 26.64
C CYS A 213 43.91 -40.37 25.94
N ASP A 214 45.17 -39.95 25.97
CA ASP A 214 45.63 -38.69 25.37
C ASP A 214 46.32 -38.86 24.00
N GLN A 215 46.63 -40.10 23.59
CA GLN A 215 47.25 -40.38 22.29
C GLN A 215 46.29 -41.05 21.32
N THR A 216 46.30 -40.63 20.05
CA THR A 216 45.45 -41.18 18.98
C THR A 216 45.64 -42.68 18.74
N ALA A 217 46.79 -43.25 19.10
CA ALA A 217 47.05 -44.69 19.02
C ALA A 217 46.27 -45.52 20.07
N GLU A 218 45.82 -44.91 21.17
CA GLU A 218 45.14 -45.58 22.27
C GLU A 218 43.65 -45.87 21.96
N TYR A 219 43.10 -45.20 20.94
CA TYR A 219 41.72 -45.32 20.50
C TYR A 219 41.55 -46.49 19.52
N THR A 220 41.67 -47.72 20.02
CA THR A 220 41.70 -48.93 19.19
C THR A 220 40.31 -49.52 18.89
N GLN A 221 39.30 -49.21 19.71
CA GLN A 221 37.94 -49.71 19.51
C GLN A 221 37.19 -48.82 18.51
N SER A 222 36.74 -49.38 17.38
CA SER A 222 35.81 -48.69 16.48
C SER A 222 34.38 -48.91 16.94
N ILE A 223 33.62 -47.81 17.05
CA ILE A 223 32.27 -47.79 17.62
C ILE A 223 31.21 -47.29 16.62
N GLY A 224 31.62 -47.04 15.38
CA GLY A 224 30.75 -46.66 14.27
C GLY A 224 31.46 -45.87 13.18
N VAL A 225 30.73 -45.55 12.12
CA VAL A 225 31.15 -44.67 11.02
C VAL A 225 30.25 -43.44 10.99
N ILE A 226 30.85 -42.27 10.92
CA ILE A 226 30.15 -40.99 10.84
C ILE A 226 30.25 -40.45 9.42
N HIS A 227 29.10 -40.28 8.79
CA HIS A 227 28.96 -39.74 7.44
C HIS A 227 28.35 -38.36 7.49
N TYR A 228 29.13 -37.35 7.12
CA TYR A 228 28.67 -35.98 7.01
C TYR A 228 28.27 -35.66 5.59
N TYR A 229 26.98 -35.41 5.39
CA TYR A 229 26.40 -34.94 4.14
C TYR A 229 26.47 -33.41 4.07
N THR A 230 26.50 -32.89 2.85
CA THR A 230 26.31 -31.46 2.59
C THR A 230 25.21 -31.28 1.56
N THR A 231 24.49 -30.16 1.64
CA THR A 231 23.49 -29.79 0.64
C THR A 231 23.78 -28.39 0.13
N ASP A 232 23.76 -28.25 -1.19
CA ASP A 232 23.89 -26.98 -1.90
C ASP A 232 22.77 -26.83 -2.94
N LEU A 233 22.53 -25.59 -3.33
CA LEU A 233 21.65 -25.19 -4.42
C LEU A 233 22.48 -24.74 -5.61
N CYS A 234 21.93 -24.92 -6.79
CA CYS A 234 22.55 -24.47 -8.02
C CYS A 234 21.50 -23.86 -8.93
N ALA A 235 21.97 -22.99 -9.80
CA ALA A 235 21.21 -22.52 -10.95
C ALA A 235 20.73 -23.72 -11.79
N THR A 236 19.54 -23.61 -12.38
CA THR A 236 18.90 -24.69 -13.16
C THR A 236 19.65 -25.03 -14.45
N ASP A 237 20.36 -24.06 -15.00
CA ASP A 237 21.21 -24.16 -16.20
C ASP A 237 22.66 -24.62 -15.90
N ASP A 238 23.11 -24.53 -14.64
CA ASP A 238 24.44 -24.99 -14.21
C ASP A 238 24.49 -26.52 -14.11
N ALA A 239 24.77 -27.17 -15.24
CA ALA A 239 24.82 -28.63 -15.35
C ALA A 239 25.69 -29.29 -14.27
N GLU A 240 26.84 -28.71 -13.94
CA GLU A 240 27.81 -29.28 -13.01
C GLU A 240 27.67 -28.77 -11.57
N CYS A 241 26.74 -27.85 -11.29
CA CYS A 241 26.63 -27.15 -10.00
C CYS A 241 27.98 -26.57 -9.56
N SER A 242 28.64 -25.89 -10.49
CA SER A 242 29.97 -25.30 -10.25
C SER A 242 29.91 -24.14 -9.27
N ILE A 243 28.75 -23.46 -9.16
CA ILE A 243 28.54 -22.36 -8.24
C ILE A 243 27.48 -22.76 -7.19
N PRO A 244 27.90 -23.28 -6.02
CA PRO A 244 26.98 -23.70 -4.98
C PRO A 244 26.49 -22.52 -4.12
N TYR A 245 25.18 -22.50 -3.90
CA TYR A 245 24.46 -21.55 -3.04
C TYR A 245 23.82 -22.28 -1.85
N ILE A 246 23.57 -21.57 -0.76
CA ILE A 246 22.91 -22.09 0.45
C ILE A 246 21.59 -21.37 0.74
N GLY A 247 21.07 -20.67 -0.25
CA GLY A 247 19.78 -20.01 -0.21
C GLY A 247 19.34 -19.57 -1.61
N VAL A 248 18.09 -19.19 -1.73
CA VAL A 248 17.49 -18.74 -2.99
C VAL A 248 16.54 -17.57 -2.73
N ALA A 249 16.60 -16.56 -3.58
CA ALA A 249 15.67 -15.46 -3.58
C ALA A 249 14.28 -15.92 -4.05
N ALA A 250 13.23 -15.31 -3.52
CA ALA A 250 11.86 -15.61 -3.90
C ALA A 250 11.65 -15.53 -5.43
N GLY A 251 10.84 -16.43 -5.98
CA GLY A 251 10.55 -16.48 -7.42
C GLY A 251 11.66 -17.05 -8.31
N HIS A 252 12.87 -17.28 -7.81
CA HIS A 252 13.93 -17.95 -8.56
C HIS A 252 13.77 -19.47 -8.50
N LEU A 253 14.09 -20.11 -9.63
CA LEU A 253 14.09 -21.56 -9.78
C LEU A 253 15.50 -22.10 -9.54
N PHE A 254 15.59 -23.32 -8.99
CA PHE A 254 16.86 -23.94 -8.63
C PHE A 254 16.81 -25.46 -8.81
N LYS A 255 18.00 -26.08 -8.78
CA LYS A 255 18.15 -27.51 -8.48
C LYS A 255 18.94 -27.67 -7.18
N MET A 256 18.75 -28.80 -6.51
CA MET A 256 19.40 -29.09 -5.24
C MET A 256 20.36 -30.26 -5.41
N ARG A 257 21.57 -30.13 -4.87
CA ARG A 257 22.57 -31.21 -4.85
C ARG A 257 22.86 -31.61 -3.41
N ILE A 258 22.68 -32.90 -3.11
CA ILE A 258 23.10 -33.52 -1.86
C ILE A 258 24.41 -34.25 -2.15
N SER A 259 25.52 -33.77 -1.59
CA SER A 259 26.82 -34.40 -1.77
C SER A 259 26.97 -35.56 -0.79
N CYS A 260 27.37 -36.70 -1.33
CA CYS A 260 27.38 -37.97 -0.61
C CYS A 260 28.80 -38.29 -0.09
N PRO A 261 28.93 -38.67 1.20
CA PRO A 261 30.22 -39.00 1.78
C PRO A 261 30.67 -40.43 1.43
N THR A 262 31.75 -40.57 0.66
CA THR A 262 32.32 -41.86 0.23
C THR A 262 31.27 -42.78 -0.43
N ASP A 263 31.01 -43.97 0.09
CA ASP A 263 30.02 -44.92 -0.43
C ASP A 263 28.69 -44.91 0.35
N ALA A 264 28.44 -43.85 1.13
CA ALA A 264 27.27 -43.78 2.01
C ALA A 264 25.92 -43.73 1.27
N CYS A 265 25.89 -43.24 0.04
CA CYS A 265 24.69 -43.20 -0.80
C CYS A 265 24.58 -44.47 -1.65
N ALA A 266 23.37 -45.00 -1.77
CA ALA A 266 23.08 -46.16 -2.60
C ALA A 266 23.26 -45.86 -4.10
N TYR A 267 23.84 -46.80 -4.84
CA TYR A 267 23.90 -46.75 -6.31
C TYR A 267 22.54 -47.15 -6.92
N ALA A 268 21.51 -46.35 -6.63
CA ALA A 268 20.12 -46.58 -7.00
C ALA A 268 19.36 -45.26 -7.20
N ASP A 269 18.28 -45.30 -7.99
CA ASP A 269 17.43 -44.17 -8.38
C ASP A 269 16.11 -44.08 -7.59
N ASN A 270 15.97 -44.85 -6.51
CA ASN A 270 14.80 -44.83 -5.62
C ASN A 270 14.97 -43.91 -4.41
N ASN A 271 16.05 -43.11 -4.36
CA ASN A 271 16.26 -42.11 -3.33
C ASN A 271 15.27 -40.95 -3.47
N ARG A 272 14.95 -40.31 -2.36
CA ARG A 272 13.95 -39.23 -2.27
C ARG A 272 14.42 -38.13 -1.34
N PHE A 273 13.82 -36.96 -1.50
CA PHE A 273 14.03 -35.85 -0.59
C PHE A 273 12.69 -35.25 -0.15
N LYS A 274 12.73 -34.58 0.99
CA LYS A 274 11.68 -33.66 1.41
C LYS A 274 12.31 -32.43 2.05
N LEU A 275 11.72 -31.29 1.79
CA LEU A 275 12.06 -30.03 2.44
C LEU A 275 10.99 -29.74 3.48
N GLN A 276 11.41 -29.58 4.73
CA GLN A 276 10.54 -29.25 5.85
C GLN A 276 10.80 -27.83 6.27
N LEU A 277 9.75 -27.03 6.47
CA LEU A 277 9.92 -25.72 7.10
C LEU A 277 10.44 -25.94 8.52
N ALA A 278 11.59 -25.37 8.85
CA ALA A 278 12.19 -25.51 10.17
C ALA A 278 11.24 -24.95 11.24
N ALA A 279 11.16 -25.63 12.39
CA ALA A 279 10.29 -25.22 13.49
C ALA A 279 10.84 -24.03 14.32
N TRP A 280 12.06 -23.59 14.01
CA TRP A 280 12.78 -22.53 14.70
C TRP A 280 12.97 -21.32 13.76
N ALA A 281 13.09 -20.13 14.35
CA ALA A 281 13.28 -18.87 13.62
C ALA A 281 14.75 -18.45 13.47
N ASP A 282 15.62 -18.94 14.37
CA ASP A 282 17.07 -18.67 14.38
C ASP A 282 17.86 -20.01 14.44
N PRO A 283 18.82 -20.24 13.52
CA PRO A 283 19.62 -21.47 13.51
C PRO A 283 20.57 -21.61 14.69
N SER A 284 20.80 -20.55 15.46
CA SER A 284 21.58 -20.59 16.69
C SER A 284 20.79 -21.13 17.89
N ASP A 285 19.50 -21.43 17.71
CA ASP A 285 18.66 -22.05 18.72
C ASP A 285 19.15 -23.48 19.02
N THR A 286 19.58 -23.69 20.26
CA THR A 286 20.11 -24.98 20.75
C THR A 286 19.02 -26.05 20.95
N SER A 287 17.76 -25.73 20.65
CA SER A 287 16.61 -26.64 20.77
C SER A 287 16.35 -27.52 19.53
N GLU A 288 17.23 -27.51 18.53
CA GLU A 288 17.10 -28.41 17.37
C GLU A 288 17.06 -29.88 17.84
N THR A 289 16.00 -30.58 17.45
CA THR A 289 15.92 -32.02 17.68
C THR A 289 17.02 -32.71 16.87
N PRO A 290 17.74 -33.70 17.40
CA PRO A 290 18.77 -34.40 16.63
C PRO A 290 18.20 -35.21 15.46
N SER A 291 18.96 -35.31 14.36
CA SER A 291 18.51 -36.03 13.15
C SER A 291 18.24 -37.52 13.37
N TRP A 292 18.91 -38.13 14.35
CA TRP A 292 18.71 -39.53 14.71
C TRP A 292 17.42 -39.77 15.51
N SER A 293 16.89 -38.74 16.20
CA SER A 293 15.68 -38.85 17.01
C SER A 293 14.46 -39.22 16.16
N SER A 294 13.62 -40.14 16.66
CA SER A 294 12.37 -40.53 16.01
C SER A 294 11.37 -39.38 15.90
N THR A 295 11.52 -38.33 16.72
CA THR A 295 10.65 -37.14 16.71
C THR A 295 11.16 -36.03 15.80
N HIS A 296 12.27 -36.22 15.09
CA HIS A 296 12.79 -35.21 14.17
C HIS A 296 11.77 -34.88 13.08
N ILE A 297 11.72 -33.63 12.61
CA ILE A 297 10.80 -33.22 11.54
C ILE A 297 11.05 -33.99 10.24
N CYS A 298 12.31 -34.34 9.98
CA CYS A 298 12.66 -35.26 8.90
C CYS A 298 12.12 -36.67 9.06
N LYS A 299 11.72 -37.14 10.24
CA LYS A 299 11.13 -38.48 10.41
C LYS A 299 9.61 -38.49 10.53
N THR A 300 9.01 -37.31 10.67
CA THR A 300 7.59 -37.16 11.02
C THR A 300 6.82 -36.27 10.06
N GLY A 301 7.48 -35.26 9.46
CA GLY A 301 6.87 -34.30 8.55
C GLY A 301 6.85 -34.75 7.09
N THR A 302 5.91 -34.22 6.31
CA THR A 302 5.73 -34.46 4.86
C THR A 302 6.17 -33.23 4.08
N MET A 303 6.60 -33.36 2.81
CA MET A 303 7.07 -32.24 1.97
C MET A 303 6.28 -30.93 2.21
N SER A 304 6.99 -29.84 2.47
CA SER A 304 6.37 -28.54 2.69
C SER A 304 5.54 -28.11 1.48
N SER A 305 4.33 -27.61 1.73
CA SER A 305 3.45 -27.03 0.69
C SER A 305 4.04 -25.78 0.03
N LEU A 306 5.09 -25.20 0.60
CA LEU A 306 5.80 -24.07 0.00
C LEU A 306 6.75 -24.50 -1.12
N VAL A 307 6.99 -25.80 -1.30
CA VAL A 307 7.91 -26.32 -2.32
C VAL A 307 7.12 -26.85 -3.49
N ASN A 308 7.34 -26.24 -4.65
CA ASN A 308 6.64 -26.56 -5.87
C ASN A 308 7.63 -26.89 -6.99
N THR A 309 7.16 -27.68 -7.95
CA THR A 309 7.77 -27.82 -9.26
C THR A 309 6.96 -26.98 -10.26
N LEU A 310 7.49 -26.70 -11.46
CA LEU A 310 6.79 -25.89 -12.46
C LEU A 310 5.34 -26.38 -12.73
N PRO A 311 4.46 -25.51 -13.24
CA PRO A 311 3.10 -25.94 -13.62
C PRO A 311 3.19 -27.08 -14.65
N ASN A 312 2.67 -28.26 -14.30
CA ASN A 312 2.63 -29.54 -15.06
C ASN A 312 3.68 -30.62 -14.73
N SER A 313 4.51 -30.47 -13.70
CA SER A 313 5.49 -31.51 -13.33
C SER A 313 5.05 -32.43 -12.18
N THR A 314 5.76 -33.56 -12.03
CA THR A 314 5.64 -34.49 -10.91
C THR A 314 5.76 -33.76 -9.56
N ALA A 315 5.04 -34.25 -8.54
CA ALA A 315 5.12 -33.70 -7.18
C ALA A 315 6.58 -33.65 -6.71
N ALA A 316 7.05 -32.53 -6.15
CA ALA A 316 8.46 -32.30 -5.80
C ALA A 316 9.10 -33.48 -5.03
N GLY A 317 8.37 -34.06 -4.07
CA GLY A 317 8.86 -35.18 -3.25
C GLY A 317 8.95 -36.54 -3.96
N SER A 318 8.52 -36.64 -5.22
CA SER A 318 8.62 -37.86 -6.03
C SER A 318 9.84 -37.88 -6.95
N LEU A 319 10.58 -36.77 -7.05
CA LEU A 319 11.79 -36.69 -7.85
C LEU A 319 12.89 -37.61 -7.29
N SER A 320 13.59 -38.27 -8.20
CA SER A 320 14.78 -39.06 -7.89
C SER A 320 16.04 -38.21 -8.04
N GLY A 321 16.99 -38.42 -7.14
CA GLY A 321 18.32 -37.84 -7.18
C GLY A 321 19.29 -38.51 -8.16
N GLY A 322 18.83 -39.54 -8.90
CA GLY A 322 19.63 -40.35 -9.80
C GLY A 322 20.44 -41.46 -9.11
N SER A 323 21.19 -42.26 -9.88
CA SER A 323 21.88 -43.46 -9.39
C SER A 323 23.28 -43.22 -8.82
N ARG A 324 23.88 -42.04 -8.99
CA ARG A 324 25.25 -41.73 -8.55
C ARG A 324 25.46 -41.90 -7.03
N GLN A 325 26.68 -42.21 -6.58
CA GLN A 325 27.03 -42.34 -5.15
C GLN A 325 27.85 -41.17 -4.61
N ASP A 326 28.47 -40.37 -5.47
CA ASP A 326 29.23 -39.18 -5.10
C ASP A 326 28.33 -37.98 -4.80
N PHE A 327 27.17 -37.89 -5.45
CA PHE A 327 26.11 -36.94 -5.11
C PHE A 327 24.74 -37.41 -5.62
N LYS A 328 23.69 -36.77 -5.13
CA LYS A 328 22.30 -36.87 -5.62
C LYS A 328 21.81 -35.49 -6.05
N GLU A 329 21.16 -35.40 -7.21
CA GLU A 329 20.65 -34.14 -7.75
C GLU A 329 19.14 -34.17 -7.95
N PHE A 330 18.44 -33.23 -7.31
CA PHE A 330 16.99 -33.10 -7.37
C PHE A 330 16.61 -31.84 -8.15
N GLY A 331 15.76 -32.03 -9.15
CA GLY A 331 15.37 -30.99 -10.09
C GLY A 331 16.30 -30.91 -11.31
N SER A 332 15.85 -30.22 -12.35
CA SER A 332 16.57 -30.04 -13.61
C SER A 332 16.13 -28.76 -14.31
N ALA A 333 16.74 -28.40 -15.45
CA ALA A 333 16.26 -27.29 -16.27
C ALA A 333 14.81 -27.47 -16.76
N THR A 334 14.36 -28.72 -16.98
CA THR A 334 13.00 -29.03 -17.45
C THR A 334 12.00 -29.24 -16.30
N GLU A 335 12.48 -29.64 -15.12
CA GLU A 335 11.68 -29.85 -13.92
C GLU A 335 12.38 -29.22 -12.72
N PRO A 336 12.46 -27.89 -12.65
CA PRO A 336 13.19 -27.22 -11.58
C PRO A 336 12.35 -27.16 -10.30
N LEU A 337 13.05 -26.96 -9.19
CA LEU A 337 12.44 -26.68 -7.90
C LEU A 337 12.22 -25.18 -7.76
N GLY A 338 11.15 -24.81 -7.06
CA GLY A 338 10.86 -23.43 -6.69
C GLY A 338 10.13 -23.37 -5.36
N PHE A 339 10.11 -22.17 -4.77
CA PHE A 339 9.33 -21.90 -3.57
C PHE A 339 8.15 -20.97 -3.88
N ALA A 340 7.00 -21.24 -3.24
CA ALA A 340 5.84 -20.36 -3.22
C ALA A 340 5.48 -20.07 -1.75
N ALA A 341 5.93 -18.92 -1.23
CA ALA A 341 5.79 -18.58 0.17
C ALA A 341 4.34 -18.25 0.62
N GLY A 342 3.41 -18.08 -0.33
CA GLY A 342 1.98 -17.83 -0.13
C GLY A 342 1.22 -17.68 -1.46
N GLU A 343 -0.01 -17.17 -1.39
CA GLU A 343 -0.89 -17.10 -2.58
C GLU A 343 -0.82 -15.75 -3.29
N THR A 344 -0.82 -14.64 -2.54
CA THR A 344 -0.79 -13.30 -3.14
C THR A 344 0.60 -12.94 -3.67
N PRO A 345 0.70 -12.00 -4.64
CA PRO A 345 2.00 -11.53 -5.13
C PRO A 345 2.90 -11.00 -4.00
N TYR A 346 2.32 -10.35 -2.99
CA TYR A 346 3.09 -9.84 -1.86
C TYR A 346 3.67 -10.97 -1.00
N GLU A 347 2.85 -11.93 -0.56
CA GLU A 347 3.30 -13.06 0.26
C GLU A 347 4.39 -13.90 -0.42
N ARG A 348 4.28 -14.08 -1.74
CA ARG A 348 5.24 -14.89 -2.51
C ARG A 348 6.64 -14.29 -2.53
N LEU A 349 6.75 -12.97 -2.50
CA LEU A 349 7.98 -12.25 -2.82
C LEU A 349 8.54 -11.46 -1.63
N HIS A 350 7.70 -10.96 -0.73
CA HIS A 350 8.03 -9.88 0.20
C HIS A 350 7.84 -10.21 1.68
N PHE A 351 7.78 -11.49 2.03
CA PHE A 351 7.58 -11.93 3.41
C PHE A 351 8.67 -11.41 4.36
N HIS A 352 8.35 -11.20 5.64
CA HIS A 352 9.18 -10.34 6.51
C HIS A 352 10.48 -10.98 7.00
N ALA A 353 10.54 -12.31 7.08
CA ALA A 353 11.67 -13.05 7.66
C ALA A 353 12.12 -14.20 6.76
N VAL A 354 13.43 -14.48 6.76
CA VAL A 354 14.01 -15.63 6.05
C VAL A 354 13.32 -16.92 6.48
N LYS A 355 12.88 -17.75 5.53
CA LYS A 355 12.31 -19.06 5.83
C LYS A 355 13.41 -20.12 5.72
N TYR A 356 13.63 -20.85 6.80
CA TYR A 356 14.62 -21.93 6.88
C TYR A 356 13.96 -23.27 6.57
N PHE A 357 14.63 -24.11 5.79
CA PHE A 357 14.16 -25.43 5.44
C PHE A 357 15.18 -26.50 5.79
N ASP A 358 14.76 -27.50 6.55
CA ASP A 358 15.54 -28.71 6.75
C ASP A 358 15.48 -29.59 5.50
N VAL A 359 16.65 -30.00 5.03
CA VAL A 359 16.76 -30.92 3.90
C VAL A 359 16.79 -32.33 4.45
N CYS A 360 15.72 -33.07 4.19
CA CYS A 360 15.58 -34.44 4.62
C CYS A 360 15.78 -35.36 3.42
N TYR A 361 16.69 -36.32 3.56
CA TYR A 361 17.05 -37.27 2.52
C TYR A 361 16.72 -38.68 2.95
N CYS A 362 16.27 -39.47 1.99
CA CYS A 362 16.11 -40.91 2.13
C CYS A 362 16.85 -41.60 0.99
N ASP A 363 17.74 -42.52 1.37
CA ASP A 363 18.65 -43.20 0.44
C ASP A 363 18.02 -44.46 -0.19
N SER A 364 17.12 -45.13 0.54
CA SER A 364 16.35 -46.29 0.08
C SER A 364 15.12 -46.52 0.97
N SER A 365 14.13 -47.28 0.49
CA SER A 365 12.90 -47.60 1.24
C SER A 365 12.03 -46.40 1.65
N CYS A 366 12.07 -45.34 0.84
CA CYS A 366 11.50 -44.01 1.12
C CYS A 366 9.96 -43.90 1.18
N ASN A 367 9.28 -45.04 1.30
CA ASN A 367 7.84 -45.12 1.58
C ASN A 367 7.54 -44.92 3.08
N SER A 368 8.54 -45.06 3.96
CA SER A 368 8.40 -44.80 5.39
C SER A 368 9.06 -43.47 5.76
N GLU A 369 8.33 -42.62 6.48
CA GLU A 369 8.89 -41.33 6.95
C GLU A 369 10.05 -41.53 7.93
N SER A 370 10.10 -42.65 8.65
CA SER A 370 11.17 -43.00 9.59
C SER A 370 12.57 -43.08 8.96
N ASP A 371 12.63 -43.31 7.65
CA ASP A 371 13.87 -43.61 6.94
C ASP A 371 14.56 -42.34 6.41
N TYR A 372 13.90 -41.19 6.56
CA TYR A 372 14.45 -39.88 6.21
C TYR A 372 15.28 -39.31 7.36
N PHE A 373 16.39 -38.66 7.02
CA PHE A 373 17.28 -37.99 7.96
C PHE A 373 17.76 -36.65 7.39
N LYS A 374 18.18 -35.73 8.25
CA LYS A 374 18.64 -34.39 7.85
C LYS A 374 20.04 -34.46 7.22
N VAL A 375 20.21 -33.83 6.07
CA VAL A 375 21.48 -33.75 5.32
C VAL A 375 21.95 -32.33 5.03
N GLY A 376 21.17 -31.33 5.45
CA GLY A 376 21.52 -29.93 5.27
C GLY A 376 20.34 -29.01 5.58
N MET A 377 20.51 -27.75 5.20
CA MET A 377 19.53 -26.70 5.41
C MET A 377 19.58 -25.69 4.27
N LEU A 378 18.42 -25.22 3.86
CA LEU A 378 18.24 -24.21 2.82
C LEU A 378 17.53 -22.97 3.37
N ARG A 379 17.66 -21.87 2.64
CA ARG A 379 17.11 -20.57 3.01
C ARG A 379 16.32 -19.98 1.85
N LEU A 380 15.09 -19.57 2.10
CA LEU A 380 14.27 -18.82 1.17
C LEU A 380 14.25 -17.35 1.62
N LEU A 381 14.66 -16.46 0.72
CA LEU A 381 14.96 -15.07 1.02
C LEU A 381 13.97 -14.16 0.28
N PRO A 382 13.32 -13.20 0.97
CA PRO A 382 12.37 -12.29 0.34
C PRO A 382 13.09 -11.19 -0.42
N PHE A 383 12.40 -10.54 -1.35
CA PHE A 383 12.76 -9.20 -1.83
C PHE A 383 12.07 -8.17 -0.95
N ARG A 384 12.83 -7.24 -0.37
CA ARG A 384 12.26 -6.09 0.35
C ARG A 384 12.87 -4.83 -0.19
N LEU A 385 12.03 -3.87 -0.57
CA LEU A 385 12.49 -2.54 -0.95
C LEU A 385 13.17 -1.89 0.26
N ALA A 386 14.19 -1.06 0.01
CA ALA A 386 14.78 -0.22 1.04
C ALA A 386 14.26 1.22 0.92
N SER A 387 14.01 1.87 2.05
CA SER A 387 13.50 3.25 2.11
C SER A 387 14.48 4.29 1.54
N ALA A 388 15.78 3.97 1.54
CA ALA A 388 16.85 4.76 0.95
C ALA A 388 18.06 3.88 0.57
N ALA A 389 18.98 4.43 -0.22
CA ALA A 389 20.25 3.77 -0.54
C ALA A 389 21.26 3.80 0.63
N THR A 390 21.09 4.73 1.57
CA THR A 390 21.89 4.96 2.77
C THR A 390 20.98 4.92 3.99
N ASP A 391 21.52 4.97 5.20
CA ASP A 391 20.70 5.10 6.42
C ASP A 391 20.11 6.50 6.61
N THR A 392 20.42 7.46 5.72
CA THR A 392 20.00 8.86 5.79
C THR A 392 19.02 9.24 4.68
N ALA A 393 18.23 10.30 4.88
CA ALA A 393 17.25 10.77 3.90
C ALA A 393 17.84 11.50 2.68
N ASP A 394 19.16 11.49 2.49
CA ASP A 394 19.83 12.16 1.37
C ASP A 394 19.63 11.43 0.03
N ARG A 395 19.33 10.13 0.07
CA ARG A 395 19.12 9.28 -1.11
C ARG A 395 17.87 8.42 -0.92
N PRO A 396 16.66 9.03 -0.87
CA PRO A 396 15.43 8.31 -0.65
C PRO A 396 15.13 7.36 -1.82
N PHE A 397 14.26 6.40 -1.55
CA PHE A 397 13.67 5.53 -2.56
C PHE A 397 12.74 6.32 -3.49
N LEU A 398 12.59 5.81 -4.70
CA LEU A 398 11.74 6.37 -5.73
C LEU A 398 10.26 6.42 -5.32
N GLN A 399 9.71 7.63 -5.14
CA GLN A 399 8.34 7.83 -4.65
C GLN A 399 7.49 8.76 -5.54
N TYR A 400 8.08 9.79 -6.16
CA TYR A 400 7.33 10.83 -6.86
C TYR A 400 7.72 10.92 -8.34
N VAL A 401 6.75 11.29 -9.17
CA VAL A 401 6.99 11.59 -10.58
C VAL A 401 7.96 12.76 -10.74
N ASN A 402 8.84 12.68 -11.73
CA ASN A 402 9.88 13.66 -12.07
C ASN A 402 10.90 13.98 -10.95
N GLU A 403 10.89 13.24 -9.84
CA GLU A 403 11.91 13.37 -8.81
C GLU A 403 13.03 12.34 -8.99
N PRO A 404 14.30 12.77 -9.14
CA PRO A 404 15.43 11.86 -9.11
C PRO A 404 15.60 11.20 -7.74
N ALA A 405 15.63 9.88 -7.71
CA ALA A 405 15.75 9.09 -6.49
C ALA A 405 16.60 7.83 -6.71
N SER A 406 16.88 7.11 -5.62
CA SER A 406 17.65 5.87 -5.66
C SER A 406 16.74 4.63 -5.72
N VAL A 407 17.29 3.51 -6.18
CA VAL A 407 16.64 2.20 -6.13
C VAL A 407 17.56 1.27 -5.37
N ALA A 408 17.05 0.70 -4.29
CA ALA A 408 17.79 -0.23 -3.46
C ALA A 408 16.86 -1.31 -2.89
N LEU A 409 17.43 -2.49 -2.68
CA LEU A 409 16.80 -3.58 -1.96
C LEU A 409 17.53 -3.82 -0.64
N TYR A 410 16.79 -4.19 0.39
CA TYR A 410 17.35 -4.58 1.68
C TYR A 410 18.01 -5.97 1.56
N LYS A 411 19.30 -6.05 1.90
CA LYS A 411 20.15 -7.23 1.78
C LYS A 411 21.05 -7.32 3.03
N PRO A 412 20.56 -7.88 4.14
CA PRO A 412 21.37 -8.14 5.33
C PRO A 412 22.41 -9.23 5.07
N GLU A 413 23.39 -9.35 5.96
CA GLU A 413 24.49 -10.33 5.86
C GLU A 413 24.00 -11.77 5.62
N ASP A 414 22.86 -12.14 6.20
CA ASP A 414 22.26 -13.46 6.02
C ASP A 414 21.92 -13.82 4.57
N TYR A 415 21.86 -12.85 3.66
CA TYR A 415 21.51 -13.06 2.25
C TYR A 415 22.73 -13.44 1.40
N GLN A 416 23.93 -13.48 1.99
CA GLN A 416 25.14 -13.93 1.30
C GLN A 416 25.03 -15.39 0.85
N ASP A 417 25.76 -15.72 -0.23
CA ASP A 417 25.81 -17.04 -0.86
C ASP A 417 24.42 -17.59 -1.26
N ALA A 418 23.53 -16.71 -1.72
CA ALA A 418 22.19 -17.09 -2.18
C ALA A 418 21.98 -16.80 -3.67
N LEU A 419 21.34 -17.75 -4.35
CA LEU A 419 20.93 -17.62 -5.75
C LEU A 419 19.93 -16.47 -5.88
N GLY A 420 20.19 -15.55 -6.79
CA GLY A 420 19.39 -14.34 -6.97
C GLY A 420 19.85 -13.16 -6.10
N TRP A 421 20.69 -13.34 -5.08
CA TRP A 421 21.20 -12.23 -4.24
C TRP A 421 22.70 -11.97 -4.46
N VAL A 422 23.10 -11.82 -5.73
CA VAL A 422 24.49 -11.57 -6.11
C VAL A 422 24.74 -10.10 -6.43
N ASP A 423 25.98 -9.67 -6.22
CA ASP A 423 26.44 -8.38 -6.72
C ASP A 423 26.56 -8.44 -8.24
N GLY A 424 26.28 -7.32 -8.91
CA GLY A 424 26.24 -7.21 -10.37
C GLY A 424 24.86 -7.40 -10.99
N GLY A 425 23.85 -7.87 -10.25
CA GLY A 425 22.48 -8.00 -10.76
C GLY A 425 21.93 -6.70 -11.36
N ILE A 426 21.03 -6.79 -12.33
CA ILE A 426 20.49 -5.64 -13.07
C ILE A 426 18.98 -5.51 -12.87
N ILE A 427 18.47 -4.29 -13.05
CA ILE A 427 17.04 -4.00 -12.89
C ILE A 427 16.42 -3.45 -14.17
N LYS A 428 15.09 -3.55 -14.24
CA LYS A 428 14.19 -2.81 -15.12
C LYS A 428 13.03 -2.30 -14.26
N ILE A 429 12.53 -1.11 -14.55
CA ILE A 429 11.27 -0.62 -13.97
C ILE A 429 10.26 -0.54 -15.10
N LEU A 430 9.13 -1.21 -14.94
CA LEU A 430 8.09 -1.32 -15.96
C LEU A 430 6.77 -0.80 -15.40
N ASP A 431 5.93 -0.25 -16.28
CA ASP A 431 4.55 0.12 -15.94
C ASP A 431 3.73 -1.14 -15.62
N ASP A 432 3.04 -1.10 -14.47
CA ASP A 432 2.17 -2.14 -13.92
C ASP A 432 0.82 -1.56 -13.48
N SER A 433 0.39 -0.46 -14.13
CA SER A 433 -0.87 0.24 -13.82
C SER A 433 -2.12 -0.48 -14.34
N THR A 434 -1.96 -1.59 -15.08
CA THR A 434 -3.05 -2.38 -15.66
C THR A 434 -3.31 -3.66 -14.88
N LEU A 435 -4.56 -4.11 -14.82
CA LEU A 435 -4.93 -5.42 -14.25
C LEU A 435 -5.10 -6.48 -15.37
N PRO A 436 -4.62 -7.72 -15.17
CA PRO A 436 -3.94 -8.25 -13.98
C PRO A 436 -2.48 -7.76 -13.84
N PRO A 437 -1.89 -7.80 -12.62
CA PRO A 437 -0.52 -7.38 -12.39
C PRO A 437 0.50 -8.18 -13.21
N LEU A 438 1.58 -7.51 -13.61
CA LEU A 438 2.67 -8.03 -14.45
C LEU A 438 3.29 -9.30 -13.87
N ALA A 439 3.39 -10.37 -14.66
CA ALA A 439 4.00 -11.63 -14.22
C ALA A 439 5.54 -11.60 -14.37
N SER A 440 6.29 -12.39 -13.57
CA SER A 440 7.76 -12.47 -13.69
C SER A 440 8.26 -12.83 -15.09
N SER A 441 7.52 -13.64 -15.85
CA SER A 441 7.86 -13.96 -17.25
C SER A 441 7.81 -12.75 -18.19
N GLU A 442 7.03 -11.72 -17.85
CA GLU A 442 6.98 -10.48 -18.62
C GLU A 442 8.20 -9.58 -18.35
N CYS A 443 8.87 -9.72 -17.20
CA CYS A 443 10.11 -9.00 -16.92
C CYS A 443 11.23 -9.36 -17.91
N ALA A 444 11.26 -10.60 -18.39
CA ALA A 444 12.19 -11.07 -19.39
C ALA A 444 11.88 -10.48 -20.78
N THR A 445 10.62 -10.61 -21.21
CA THR A 445 10.18 -10.30 -22.57
C THR A 445 9.95 -8.82 -22.84
N ARG A 446 9.57 -8.02 -21.83
CA ARG A 446 9.36 -6.58 -22.00
C ARG A 446 10.71 -5.84 -22.06
N PRO A 447 10.88 -4.92 -23.03
CA PRO A 447 12.07 -4.08 -23.12
C PRO A 447 12.11 -3.05 -21.99
N TYR A 448 13.27 -2.43 -21.81
CA TYR A 448 13.41 -1.26 -20.93
C TYR A 448 12.50 -0.13 -21.42
N ASP A 449 11.72 0.46 -20.51
CA ASP A 449 10.80 1.56 -20.83
C ASP A 449 11.50 2.92 -20.70
N ASN A 450 12.14 3.34 -21.80
CA ASN A 450 12.80 4.65 -21.88
C ASN A 450 11.82 5.83 -21.97
N ALA A 451 10.51 5.59 -22.12
CA ALA A 451 9.49 6.64 -22.07
C ALA A 451 8.99 6.87 -20.63
N LEU A 452 9.01 5.82 -19.81
CA LEU A 452 8.73 5.87 -18.38
C LEU A 452 9.91 6.39 -17.57
N LEU A 453 11.16 6.06 -17.95
CA LEU A 453 12.35 6.33 -17.15
C LEU A 453 13.33 7.32 -17.81
N ASP A 454 14.04 8.04 -16.96
CA ASP A 454 15.22 8.82 -17.28
C ASP A 454 16.37 8.40 -16.36
N GLY A 455 17.59 8.34 -16.91
CA GLY A 455 18.77 7.72 -16.27
C GLY A 455 18.96 6.24 -16.62
N LEU A 456 18.03 5.35 -16.24
CA LEU A 456 18.17 3.89 -16.44
C LEU A 456 17.70 3.45 -17.84
N THR A 457 18.60 2.79 -18.58
CA THR A 457 18.33 2.26 -19.94
C THR A 457 18.95 0.87 -20.12
N ALA A 458 18.56 0.15 -21.17
CA ALA A 458 19.16 -1.15 -21.50
C ALA A 458 20.69 -1.09 -21.67
N SER A 459 21.23 0.00 -22.23
CA SER A 459 22.66 0.14 -22.53
C SER A 459 23.53 0.46 -21.32
N ASN A 460 22.98 1.06 -20.26
CA ASN A 460 23.74 1.44 -19.07
C ASN A 460 23.33 0.68 -17.80
N ALA A 461 22.31 -0.19 -17.87
CA ALA A 461 21.87 -0.98 -16.73
C ALA A 461 23.01 -1.79 -16.09
N ALA A 462 23.82 -2.48 -16.90
CA ALA A 462 24.92 -3.30 -16.41
C ALA A 462 26.22 -2.52 -16.09
N SER A 463 26.34 -1.27 -16.54
CA SER A 463 27.54 -0.45 -16.32
C SER A 463 27.37 0.58 -15.21
N GLU A 464 26.24 1.29 -15.18
CA GLU A 464 25.98 2.42 -14.27
C GLU A 464 24.95 2.09 -13.18
N TYR A 465 24.07 1.11 -13.41
CA TYR A 465 22.97 0.76 -12.48
C TYR A 465 23.03 -0.69 -11.99
N LYS A 466 24.18 -1.34 -12.11
CA LYS A 466 24.39 -2.69 -11.57
C LYS A 466 24.32 -2.68 -10.04
N GLY A 467 23.76 -3.75 -9.47
CA GLY A 467 23.62 -3.96 -8.04
C GLY A 467 24.98 -4.02 -7.36
N THR A 468 25.19 -3.21 -6.33
CA THR A 468 26.41 -3.24 -5.49
C THR A 468 26.00 -3.18 -4.02
N THR A 469 26.47 -4.12 -3.20
CA THR A 469 26.20 -4.09 -1.76
C THR A 469 27.04 -3.02 -1.07
N ASN A 470 26.42 -2.27 -0.14
CA ASN A 470 27.08 -1.25 0.66
C ASN A 470 27.24 -1.68 2.13
N SER A 471 27.81 -0.79 2.97
CA SER A 471 27.98 -1.01 4.41
C SER A 471 26.71 -0.91 5.24
N HIS A 472 25.57 -0.58 4.62
CA HIS A 472 24.28 -0.39 5.29
C HIS A 472 23.32 -1.53 4.95
N ASP A 473 23.79 -2.73 4.61
CA ASP A 473 22.93 -3.88 4.26
C ASP A 473 21.94 -3.59 3.12
N ARG A 474 22.35 -2.80 2.11
CA ARG A 474 21.55 -2.51 0.91
C ARG A 474 22.24 -3.01 -0.34
N LEU A 475 21.49 -3.61 -1.26
CA LEU A 475 21.87 -3.82 -2.65
C LEU A 475 21.41 -2.61 -3.46
N MET A 476 22.34 -1.71 -3.79
CA MET A 476 22.06 -0.45 -4.48
C MET A 476 22.25 -0.60 -5.99
N PHE A 477 21.28 -0.11 -6.78
CA PHE A 477 21.33 -0.16 -8.24
C PHE A 477 21.88 1.13 -8.82
N ASN A 478 23.15 1.40 -8.53
CA ASN A 478 23.85 2.61 -8.96
C ASN A 478 25.35 2.39 -9.15
N SER A 479 25.78 1.13 -9.27
CA SER A 479 27.18 0.73 -9.38
C SER A 479 28.10 1.28 -8.26
N GLY A 480 27.54 1.55 -7.07
CA GLY A 480 28.27 2.14 -5.94
C GLY A 480 28.43 3.67 -6.00
N ASP A 481 27.89 4.35 -7.02
CA ASP A 481 27.95 5.81 -7.17
C ASP A 481 26.62 6.46 -6.75
N LEU A 482 26.59 7.07 -5.57
CA LEU A 482 25.41 7.76 -5.02
C LEU A 482 24.96 8.99 -5.84
N SER A 483 25.73 9.44 -6.85
CA SER A 483 25.28 10.50 -7.76
C SER A 483 24.36 9.97 -8.88
N LYS A 484 24.35 8.66 -9.12
CA LYS A 484 23.50 8.02 -10.13
C LYS A 484 22.11 7.78 -9.55
N LEU A 485 21.13 8.49 -10.10
CA LEU A 485 19.73 8.44 -9.71
C LEU A 485 18.87 8.01 -10.90
N VAL A 486 17.64 7.59 -10.61
CA VAL A 486 16.61 7.27 -11.60
C VAL A 486 15.46 8.23 -11.42
N THR A 487 14.83 8.66 -12.52
CA THR A 487 13.63 9.48 -12.50
C THR A 487 12.53 8.82 -13.30
N VAL A 488 11.34 8.68 -12.70
CA VAL A 488 10.14 8.21 -13.41
C VAL A 488 9.35 9.40 -13.94
N LYS A 489 8.98 9.39 -15.22
CA LYS A 489 8.30 10.48 -15.91
C LYS A 489 6.77 10.40 -15.88
N LYS A 490 6.20 9.25 -15.51
CA LYS A 490 4.75 9.04 -15.44
C LYS A 490 4.35 8.48 -14.06
N PRO A 491 3.29 8.99 -13.44
CA PRO A 491 2.72 8.38 -12.24
C PRO A 491 2.02 7.06 -12.59
N GLY A 492 1.84 6.19 -11.60
CA GLY A 492 1.25 4.87 -11.81
C GLY A 492 1.78 3.83 -10.83
N ILE A 493 1.29 2.60 -10.95
CA ILE A 493 1.90 1.45 -10.26
C ILE A 493 3.02 0.93 -11.16
N VAL A 494 4.20 0.72 -10.58
CA VAL A 494 5.36 0.18 -11.32
C VAL A 494 5.83 -1.12 -10.72
N ALA A 495 6.33 -2.01 -11.56
CA ALA A 495 7.01 -3.23 -11.17
C ALA A 495 8.53 -3.06 -11.31
N LEU A 496 9.25 -3.36 -10.22
CA LEU A 496 10.70 -3.52 -10.22
C LEU A 496 11.03 -4.95 -10.64
N CYS A 497 11.46 -5.11 -11.89
CA CYS A 497 12.00 -6.36 -12.38
C CYS A 497 13.49 -6.42 -12.08
N TYR A 498 13.95 -7.57 -11.62
CA TYR A 498 15.33 -7.79 -11.22
C TYR A 498 15.84 -9.10 -11.82
N CYS A 499 17.05 -9.06 -12.36
CA CYS A 499 17.78 -10.25 -12.78
C CYS A 499 18.97 -10.48 -11.87
N GLY A 500 18.91 -11.57 -11.12
CA GLY A 500 19.91 -11.94 -10.12
C GLY A 500 21.05 -12.81 -10.64
N MET A 501 21.17 -13.01 -11.96
CA MET A 501 22.31 -13.69 -12.58
C MET A 501 22.66 -13.05 -13.91
N ILE A 502 23.89 -12.56 -14.03
CA ILE A 502 24.36 -11.86 -15.22
C ILE A 502 25.57 -12.54 -15.86
N VAL A 503 25.58 -12.60 -17.19
CA VAL A 503 26.70 -13.06 -18.01
C VAL A 503 26.89 -12.03 -19.12
N ASP A 504 28.14 -11.63 -19.38
CA ASP A 504 28.49 -10.65 -20.42
C ASP A 504 27.67 -9.34 -20.38
N ASN A 505 27.41 -8.80 -19.19
CA ASN A 505 26.61 -7.58 -18.95
C ASN A 505 25.14 -7.68 -19.36
N ALA A 506 24.59 -8.88 -19.52
CA ALA A 506 23.18 -9.12 -19.73
C ALA A 506 22.66 -10.14 -18.70
N CYS A 507 21.35 -10.26 -18.57
CA CYS A 507 20.76 -11.34 -17.80
C CYS A 507 21.15 -12.68 -18.43
N SER A 508 21.60 -13.64 -17.62
CA SER A 508 22.12 -14.93 -18.11
C SER A 508 21.07 -15.72 -18.91
N ASP A 509 19.82 -15.72 -18.41
CA ASP A 509 18.67 -16.40 -18.99
C ASP A 509 17.37 -15.70 -18.57
N ASP A 510 16.33 -15.83 -19.37
CA ASP A 510 15.02 -15.22 -19.13
C ASP A 510 14.38 -15.69 -17.80
N THR A 511 14.70 -16.89 -17.34
CA THR A 511 14.20 -17.47 -16.09
C THR A 511 14.73 -16.79 -14.82
N TYR A 512 15.79 -15.98 -14.92
CA TYR A 512 16.33 -15.21 -13.80
C TYR A 512 15.67 -13.84 -13.62
N TRP A 513 14.79 -13.43 -14.53
CA TRP A 513 13.98 -12.24 -14.35
C TRP A 513 12.79 -12.54 -13.42
N VAL A 514 12.72 -11.76 -12.34
CA VAL A 514 11.59 -11.82 -11.40
C VAL A 514 11.09 -10.41 -11.09
N VAL A 515 9.81 -10.30 -10.73
CA VAL A 515 9.31 -9.09 -10.08
C VAL A 515 9.84 -9.07 -8.65
N ALA A 516 10.77 -8.17 -8.36
CA ALA A 516 11.34 -7.96 -7.03
C ALA A 516 10.55 -6.95 -6.20
N GLY A 517 9.61 -6.20 -6.79
CA GLY A 517 8.68 -5.36 -6.04
C GLY A 517 7.66 -4.60 -6.88
N ARG A 518 6.62 -4.12 -6.22
CA ARG A 518 5.61 -3.21 -6.79
C ARG A 518 5.40 -2.04 -5.86
N PHE A 519 5.31 -0.84 -6.40
CA PHE A 519 5.10 0.38 -5.62
C PHE A 519 4.44 1.45 -6.48
N THR A 520 3.80 2.41 -5.83
CA THR A 520 3.12 3.52 -6.51
C THR A 520 4.07 4.69 -6.70
N ILE A 521 4.23 5.16 -7.94
CA ILE A 521 4.80 6.46 -8.26
C ILE A 521 3.70 7.51 -8.13
N ARG A 522 3.85 8.37 -7.12
CA ARG A 522 2.86 9.37 -6.76
C ARG A 522 2.93 10.56 -7.71
N GLY A 523 1.77 10.98 -8.22
CA GLY A 523 1.63 12.14 -9.06
C GLY A 523 0.30 12.15 -9.83
N PRO A 524 -0.11 13.30 -10.37
CA PRO A 524 -1.34 13.41 -11.10
C PRO A 524 -1.18 13.04 -12.58
N ASP A 525 -2.27 12.58 -13.20
CA ASP A 525 -2.28 12.26 -14.63
C ASP A 525 -1.96 13.50 -15.46
N SER A 526 -1.21 13.34 -16.56
CA SER A 526 -0.89 14.47 -17.44
C SER A 526 -2.06 14.87 -18.33
N ASP A 527 -1.94 16.05 -18.93
CA ASP A 527 -2.83 16.53 -19.99
C ASP A 527 -4.30 16.69 -19.57
N GLN A 528 -4.54 16.87 -18.27
CA GLN A 528 -5.87 17.23 -17.76
C GLN A 528 -6.27 18.62 -18.26
N ASN A 529 -7.55 18.85 -18.53
CA ASN A 529 -8.02 20.12 -19.05
C ASN A 529 -9.27 20.59 -18.32
N TRP A 530 -9.23 21.83 -17.83
CA TRP A 530 -10.33 22.48 -17.12
C TRP A 530 -10.76 23.73 -17.87
N ILE A 531 -12.07 23.88 -18.06
CA ILE A 531 -12.66 25.05 -18.70
C ILE A 531 -13.74 25.58 -17.76
N TYR A 532 -13.56 26.81 -17.31
CA TYR A 532 -14.48 27.50 -16.41
C TYR A 532 -14.86 28.87 -16.98
N SER A 533 -15.99 29.41 -16.55
CA SER A 533 -16.46 30.72 -16.98
C SER A 533 -15.97 31.84 -16.05
N THR A 534 -15.80 33.05 -16.59
CA THR A 534 -15.47 34.25 -15.79
C THR A 534 -16.52 34.52 -14.71
N PHE A 535 -16.09 35.08 -13.58
CA PHE A 535 -16.88 35.48 -12.41
C PHE A 535 -17.59 34.36 -11.63
N ILE A 536 -17.37 33.09 -11.98
CA ILE A 536 -17.86 31.93 -11.23
C ILE A 536 -16.76 31.42 -10.29
N VAL A 537 -17.13 31.13 -9.05
CA VAL A 537 -16.24 30.43 -8.10
C VAL A 537 -16.30 28.94 -8.42
N PHE A 538 -15.15 28.29 -8.55
CA PHE A 538 -15.01 26.90 -8.92
C PHE A 538 -14.01 26.17 -8.03
N ARG A 539 -14.11 24.83 -8.03
CA ARG A 539 -13.12 23.92 -7.43
C ARG A 539 -12.40 23.13 -8.53
N PHE A 540 -11.15 22.77 -8.28
CA PHE A 540 -10.45 21.80 -9.11
C PHE A 540 -10.73 20.38 -8.65
N GLU A 541 -10.97 19.48 -9.59
CA GLU A 541 -10.85 18.04 -9.37
C GLU A 541 -9.67 17.54 -10.22
N LEU A 542 -8.81 16.75 -9.59
CA LEU A 542 -7.59 16.20 -10.14
C LEU A 542 -7.66 14.67 -10.10
N THR A 543 -7.26 14.04 -11.20
CA THR A 543 -7.05 12.58 -11.28
C THR A 543 -5.56 12.25 -11.24
N GLY A 544 -5.21 11.06 -10.76
CA GLY A 544 -3.82 10.66 -10.61
C GLY A 544 -3.61 9.34 -9.89
N TRP A 545 -2.40 9.18 -9.34
CA TRP A 545 -1.97 8.01 -8.59
C TRP A 545 -1.27 8.44 -7.30
N GLY A 546 -1.61 7.80 -6.18
CA GLY A 546 -0.99 8.09 -4.88
C GLY A 546 -1.15 9.55 -4.43
N LEU A 547 -2.20 10.25 -4.87
CA LEU A 547 -2.52 11.59 -4.39
C LEU A 547 -2.80 11.54 -2.88
N ALA A 548 -2.36 12.54 -2.14
CA ALA A 548 -2.59 12.63 -0.70
C ALA A 548 -3.19 13.96 -0.28
N ASP A 549 -3.76 13.94 0.92
CA ASP A 549 -4.21 15.14 1.59
C ASP A 549 -3.03 16.09 1.85
N GLY A 550 -3.24 17.38 1.59
CA GLY A 550 -2.22 18.42 1.73
C GLY A 550 -1.25 18.51 0.54
N ASP A 551 -1.40 17.68 -0.50
CA ASP A 551 -0.78 17.97 -1.80
C ASP A 551 -1.24 19.36 -2.26
N THR A 552 -0.44 20.09 -3.03
CA THR A 552 -0.77 21.47 -3.43
C THR A 552 -0.66 21.65 -4.93
N ILE A 553 -1.47 22.57 -5.47
CA ILE A 553 -1.38 23.03 -6.84
C ILE A 553 -1.05 24.52 -6.91
N ARG A 554 -0.46 24.95 -8.02
CA ARG A 554 -0.25 26.35 -8.37
C ARG A 554 -0.62 26.58 -9.83
N ILE A 555 -1.31 27.68 -10.08
CA ILE A 555 -1.71 28.10 -11.42
C ILE A 555 -0.71 29.16 -11.89
N VAL A 556 -0.11 28.93 -13.06
CA VAL A 556 0.92 29.81 -13.62
C VAL A 556 0.59 30.19 -15.05
N GLU A 557 1.20 31.28 -15.51
CA GLU A 557 1.01 31.79 -16.89
C GLU A 557 1.36 30.72 -17.95
N PRO A 558 0.75 30.75 -19.16
CA PRO A 558 0.91 29.72 -20.19
C PRO A 558 2.36 29.44 -20.59
N ASP A 559 3.22 30.47 -20.57
CA ASP A 559 4.62 30.41 -20.97
C ASP A 559 5.57 29.96 -19.83
N ALA A 560 5.12 29.99 -18.58
CA ALA A 560 5.92 29.58 -17.42
C ALA A 560 6.11 28.05 -17.39
N LYS A 561 7.11 27.54 -16.67
CA LYS A 561 7.29 26.09 -16.45
C LYS A 561 7.19 25.77 -14.97
N CYS A 562 6.63 24.61 -14.64
CA CYS A 562 6.56 24.16 -13.24
C CYS A 562 7.93 23.99 -12.59
N THR A 563 8.99 23.80 -13.39
CA THR A 563 10.38 23.66 -12.95
C THR A 563 11.13 24.99 -12.82
N ASP A 564 10.50 26.12 -13.16
CA ASP A 564 11.13 27.44 -13.03
C ASP A 564 11.48 27.75 -11.56
N ASN A 565 12.52 28.55 -11.35
CA ASN A 565 13.01 28.96 -10.02
C ASN A 565 13.23 27.79 -9.05
N ASN A 566 13.91 26.75 -9.53
CA ASN A 566 14.20 25.55 -8.75
C ASN A 566 12.91 24.87 -8.26
N ASN A 567 12.00 24.60 -9.21
CA ASN A 567 10.69 23.98 -8.96
C ASN A 567 9.76 24.82 -8.07
N SER A 568 9.82 26.15 -8.15
CA SER A 568 8.89 27.05 -7.46
C SER A 568 8.49 28.20 -8.38
N PRO A 569 7.57 27.93 -9.32
CA PRO A 569 7.28 28.88 -10.39
C PRO A 569 6.59 30.14 -9.85
N VAL A 570 7.05 31.32 -10.30
CA VAL A 570 6.65 32.63 -9.73
C VAL A 570 5.81 33.52 -10.64
N LEU A 571 5.51 33.09 -11.87
CA LEU A 571 4.70 33.89 -12.80
C LEU A 571 3.22 33.60 -12.55
N ALA A 572 2.65 34.29 -11.57
CA ALA A 572 1.24 34.16 -11.22
C ALA A 572 0.32 34.86 -12.22
N VAL A 573 -0.87 34.29 -12.39
CA VAL A 573 -1.91 34.84 -13.23
C VAL A 573 -2.72 35.87 -12.43
N THR A 574 -2.48 37.16 -12.70
CA THR A 574 -3.13 38.26 -11.96
C THR A 574 -4.63 38.39 -12.23
N THR A 575 -5.15 37.69 -13.25
CA THR A 575 -6.58 37.68 -13.59
C THR A 575 -7.38 36.62 -12.84
N ASN A 576 -6.75 35.88 -11.93
CA ASN A 576 -7.43 34.90 -11.08
C ASN A 576 -7.36 35.34 -9.62
N GLU A 577 -8.41 35.01 -8.88
CA GLU A 577 -8.50 35.16 -7.44
C GLU A 577 -8.65 33.79 -6.79
N TRP A 578 -8.21 33.69 -5.54
CA TRP A 578 -8.39 32.53 -4.69
C TRP A 578 -8.90 32.95 -3.31
N ASN A 579 -9.26 31.98 -2.48
CA ASN A 579 -9.81 32.22 -1.15
C ASN A 579 -11.07 33.12 -1.21
N CYS A 580 -11.86 32.98 -2.29
CA CYS A 580 -13.12 33.69 -2.44
C CYS A 580 -14.11 33.32 -1.33
N PRO A 581 -15.00 34.25 -0.92
CA PRO A 581 -15.71 34.13 0.34
C PRO A 581 -16.69 32.96 0.35
N ASP A 582 -16.20 31.90 0.97
CA ASP A 582 -16.94 31.00 1.85
C ASP A 582 -16.07 30.57 3.07
N VAL A 583 -14.84 31.13 3.19
CA VAL A 583 -13.80 30.67 4.15
C VAL A 583 -13.07 31.79 4.92
N THR A 584 -13.04 33.06 4.47
CA THR A 584 -12.25 34.11 5.16
C THR A 584 -12.93 35.48 5.23
N THR A 585 -12.58 36.26 6.26
CA THR A 585 -13.09 37.62 6.59
C THR A 585 -12.78 38.70 5.54
N ALA A 586 -11.94 38.41 4.55
CA ALA A 586 -11.27 39.42 3.72
C ALA A 586 -11.77 39.54 2.27
N GLY A 587 -12.69 38.67 1.83
CA GLY A 587 -13.10 38.59 0.42
C GLY A 587 -12.08 37.85 -0.46
N CYS A 588 -12.31 37.83 -1.78
CA CYS A 588 -11.41 37.18 -2.73
C CYS A 588 -10.02 37.85 -2.71
N THR A 589 -8.96 37.03 -2.74
CA THR A 589 -7.57 37.51 -2.79
C THR A 589 -7.00 37.26 -4.18
N ALA A 590 -6.34 38.25 -4.77
CA ALA A 590 -5.65 38.07 -6.05
C ALA A 590 -4.59 36.97 -5.92
N LEU A 591 -4.53 36.08 -6.90
CA LEU A 591 -3.59 34.97 -6.90
C LEU A 591 -2.17 35.50 -7.13
N THR A 592 -1.25 35.12 -6.24
CA THR A 592 0.15 35.55 -6.21
C THR A 592 1.08 34.39 -6.51
N SER A 593 2.34 34.74 -6.76
CA SER A 593 3.41 33.79 -7.10
C SER A 593 3.78 32.80 -5.98
N SER A 594 3.33 33.07 -4.75
CA SER A 594 3.60 32.25 -3.56
C SER A 594 2.42 31.37 -3.15
N ASP A 595 1.27 31.51 -3.81
CA ASP A 595 0.05 30.85 -3.35
C ASP A 595 0.08 29.36 -3.73
N ASN A 596 -0.15 28.53 -2.71
CA ASN A 596 -0.22 27.08 -2.82
C ASN A 596 -1.64 26.67 -2.46
N ILE A 597 -2.40 26.18 -3.43
CA ILE A 597 -3.80 25.81 -3.23
C ILE A 597 -3.82 24.35 -2.77
N PRO A 598 -4.31 24.04 -1.55
CA PRO A 598 -4.29 22.69 -1.01
C PRO A 598 -5.34 21.80 -1.69
N LEU A 599 -4.97 20.53 -1.84
CA LEU A 599 -5.82 19.45 -2.27
C LEU A 599 -6.27 18.62 -1.07
N THR A 600 -7.49 18.11 -1.18
CA THR A 600 -8.13 17.20 -0.23
C THR A 600 -8.55 15.93 -0.96
N ILE A 601 -8.45 14.80 -0.28
CA ILE A 601 -8.91 13.49 -0.77
C ILE A 601 -10.03 12.96 0.13
N ASN A 602 -10.86 12.08 -0.42
CA ASN A 602 -11.82 11.35 0.40
C ASN A 602 -11.08 10.33 1.25
N ALA A 603 -11.47 10.24 2.52
CA ALA A 603 -10.91 9.31 3.50
C ALA A 603 -11.99 8.87 4.49
N HIS A 604 -11.64 7.91 5.35
CA HIS A 604 -12.55 7.36 6.36
C HIS A 604 -13.22 8.40 7.28
N ASP A 605 -12.52 9.47 7.65
CA ASP A 605 -12.97 10.57 8.51
C ASP A 605 -13.46 11.79 7.72
N ARG A 606 -13.58 11.61 6.40
CA ARG A 606 -13.71 12.71 5.46
C ARG A 606 -14.48 12.25 4.24
N VAL A 607 -15.76 11.97 4.49
CA VAL A 607 -16.76 11.76 3.46
C VAL A 607 -17.82 12.86 3.55
N ASP A 608 -18.55 13.08 2.46
CA ASP A 608 -19.58 14.12 2.37
C ASP A 608 -19.04 15.53 2.65
N CYS A 609 -17.99 15.90 1.91
CA CYS A 609 -17.41 17.23 1.96
C CYS A 609 -18.25 18.22 1.16
N ASP A 610 -18.62 19.32 1.81
CA ASP A 610 -19.29 20.46 1.18
C ASP A 610 -18.33 21.27 0.28
N ALA A 611 -18.81 22.39 -0.27
CA ALA A 611 -18.03 23.31 -1.09
C ALA A 611 -16.80 23.92 -0.37
N LYS A 612 -16.77 23.91 0.98
CA LYS A 612 -15.67 24.41 1.83
C LYS A 612 -14.68 23.32 2.20
N ASN A 613 -14.89 22.09 1.73
CA ASN A 613 -14.26 20.87 2.24
C ASN A 613 -14.45 20.72 3.76
N GLN A 614 -15.59 21.19 4.30
CA GLN A 614 -16.07 20.81 5.62
C GLN A 614 -16.85 19.50 5.46
N CYS A 615 -16.28 18.42 5.99
CA CYS A 615 -16.81 17.09 5.82
C CYS A 615 -17.48 16.69 7.13
N THR A 616 -18.71 16.20 7.03
CA THR A 616 -19.56 15.90 8.21
C THR A 616 -19.79 14.41 8.41
N GLY A 617 -19.37 13.58 7.46
CA GLY A 617 -19.53 12.14 7.49
C GLY A 617 -18.23 11.39 7.73
N ASP A 618 -18.36 10.28 8.47
CA ASP A 618 -17.34 9.24 8.60
C ASP A 618 -17.83 7.95 7.94
N ALA A 619 -16.95 7.23 7.25
CA ALA A 619 -17.23 5.96 6.61
C ALA A 619 -16.14 4.92 6.85
N TYR A 620 -16.04 4.39 8.07
CA TYR A 620 -15.07 3.32 8.36
C TYR A 620 -15.42 1.99 7.69
N VAL A 621 -14.41 1.18 7.36
CA VAL A 621 -14.61 -0.23 7.02
C VAL A 621 -15.02 -0.96 8.30
N ALA A 622 -16.16 -1.66 8.25
CA ALA A 622 -16.71 -2.44 9.34
C ALA A 622 -16.32 -3.93 9.23
N ALA A 623 -16.10 -4.45 8.03
CA ALA A 623 -15.65 -5.81 7.80
C ALA A 623 -14.90 -5.97 6.47
N ALA A 624 -13.90 -6.85 6.46
CA ALA A 624 -13.23 -7.35 5.26
C ALA A 624 -13.40 -8.87 5.22
N THR A 625 -14.07 -9.39 4.19
CA THR A 625 -14.41 -10.82 4.07
C THR A 625 -13.85 -11.37 2.76
N VAL A 626 -12.96 -12.34 2.85
CA VAL A 626 -12.41 -13.04 1.69
C VAL A 626 -13.48 -13.95 1.09
N MET A 627 -13.63 -13.87 -0.23
CA MET A 627 -14.62 -14.59 -1.01
C MET A 627 -13.97 -15.76 -1.75
N ALA A 628 -14.76 -16.79 -2.05
CA ALA A 628 -14.27 -18.00 -2.73
C ALA A 628 -13.85 -17.76 -4.20
N ASP A 629 -14.22 -16.62 -4.80
CA ASP A 629 -13.87 -16.24 -6.17
C ASP A 629 -12.50 -15.55 -6.28
N GLY A 630 -11.72 -15.51 -5.20
CA GLY A 630 -10.43 -14.85 -5.17
C GLY A 630 -10.51 -13.33 -5.02
N THR A 631 -11.63 -12.80 -4.54
CA THR A 631 -11.80 -11.37 -4.20
C THR A 631 -12.01 -11.17 -2.70
N THR A 632 -11.90 -9.92 -2.24
CA THR A 632 -12.20 -9.56 -0.85
C THR A 632 -13.28 -8.50 -0.84
N ARG A 633 -14.37 -8.78 -0.11
CA ARG A 633 -15.49 -7.88 0.07
C ARG A 633 -15.25 -6.95 1.25
N LEU A 634 -15.29 -5.65 1.01
CA LEU A 634 -15.26 -4.60 2.02
C LEU A 634 -16.68 -4.15 2.31
N THR A 635 -17.06 -4.12 3.60
CA THR A 635 -18.34 -3.60 4.08
C THR A 635 -18.08 -2.37 4.92
N PHE A 636 -18.67 -1.24 4.56
CA PHE A 636 -18.51 0.05 5.24
C PHE A 636 -19.68 0.30 6.20
N ALA A 637 -19.42 1.02 7.29
CA ALA A 637 -20.43 1.39 8.28
C ALA A 637 -21.45 2.41 7.74
N SER A 638 -21.03 3.23 6.78
CA SER A 638 -21.82 4.22 6.04
C SER A 638 -21.30 4.28 4.59
N SER A 639 -21.89 5.10 3.74
CA SER A 639 -21.47 5.21 2.33
C SER A 639 -20.12 5.94 2.21
N PRO A 640 -19.06 5.34 1.65
CA PRO A 640 -17.76 5.99 1.50
C PRO A 640 -17.66 6.96 0.31
N LYS A 641 -18.75 7.11 -0.48
CA LYS A 641 -18.79 7.93 -1.71
C LYS A 641 -17.66 7.58 -2.70
N LEU A 642 -17.36 6.30 -2.81
CA LEU A 642 -16.42 5.74 -3.78
C LEU A 642 -17.19 5.24 -5.02
N ASP A 643 -16.56 5.39 -6.18
CA ASP A 643 -17.07 4.86 -7.44
C ASP A 643 -16.29 3.62 -7.88
N THR A 644 -16.88 2.84 -8.79
CA THR A 644 -16.16 1.73 -9.43
C THR A 644 -14.97 2.28 -10.21
N GLY A 645 -13.79 1.72 -9.96
CA GLY A 645 -12.54 2.17 -10.58
C GLY A 645 -11.71 3.10 -9.70
N ASP A 646 -12.23 3.55 -8.55
CA ASP A 646 -11.43 4.27 -7.57
C ASP A 646 -10.36 3.37 -6.94
N TRP A 647 -9.26 3.98 -6.51
CA TRP A 647 -8.14 3.27 -5.89
C TRP A 647 -7.97 3.70 -4.45
N ILE A 648 -7.99 2.74 -3.53
CA ILE A 648 -7.88 2.99 -2.10
C ILE A 648 -6.71 2.25 -1.47
N VAL A 649 -6.16 2.83 -0.41
CA VAL A 649 -5.25 2.17 0.52
C VAL A 649 -5.98 2.06 1.85
N LEU A 650 -5.92 0.90 2.49
CA LEU A 650 -6.41 0.75 3.86
C LEU A 650 -5.23 1.07 4.78
N THR A 651 -5.29 2.13 5.57
CA THR A 651 -4.08 2.75 6.16
C THR A 651 -3.52 2.00 7.37
N GLY A 652 -3.72 0.68 7.45
CA GLY A 652 -3.27 -0.21 8.52
C GLY A 652 -4.00 -0.07 9.86
N SER A 653 -4.46 1.15 10.21
CA SER A 653 -5.22 1.40 11.44
C SER A 653 -6.62 0.78 11.40
N GLY A 654 -6.98 0.06 12.46
CA GLY A 654 -8.29 -0.60 12.59
C GLY A 654 -8.37 -1.98 11.93
N TYR A 655 -7.26 -2.53 11.41
CA TYR A 655 -7.19 -3.89 10.89
C TYR A 655 -6.21 -4.73 11.71
N ALA A 656 -6.58 -5.97 11.99
CA ALA A 656 -5.70 -6.93 12.66
C ALA A 656 -5.92 -8.33 12.09
N CYS A 657 -4.84 -9.11 11.99
CA CYS A 657 -4.96 -10.54 11.79
C CYS A 657 -5.57 -11.20 13.04
N ASN A 658 -6.46 -12.18 12.83
CA ASN A 658 -6.76 -13.14 13.88
C ASN A 658 -5.73 -14.30 13.86
N ALA A 659 -5.98 -15.39 14.60
CA ALA A 659 -5.10 -16.56 14.65
C ALA A 659 -4.93 -17.32 13.32
N GLN A 660 -5.69 -16.97 12.28
CA GLN A 660 -5.73 -17.62 10.96
C GLN A 660 -5.21 -16.69 9.85
N CYS A 661 -4.44 -15.66 10.21
CA CYS A 661 -3.91 -14.66 9.28
C CYS A 661 -2.45 -14.34 9.61
N SER A 662 -1.60 -14.18 8.60
CA SER A 662 -0.20 -13.78 8.75
C SER A 662 -0.01 -12.26 8.56
N PRO A 663 1.04 -11.65 9.13
CA PRO A 663 1.36 -10.24 8.92
C PRO A 663 1.46 -9.86 7.43
N GLU A 664 1.98 -10.76 6.59
CA GLU A 664 2.08 -10.58 5.14
C GLU A 664 0.71 -10.50 4.47
N GLN A 665 -0.25 -11.32 4.91
CA GLN A 665 -1.63 -11.28 4.42
C GLN A 665 -2.32 -9.97 4.81
N LEU A 666 -2.03 -9.45 5.99
CA LEU A 666 -2.52 -8.13 6.43
C LEU A 666 -1.91 -6.98 5.62
N SER A 667 -0.60 -7.02 5.34
CA SER A 667 0.05 -6.05 4.46
C SER A 667 -0.51 -6.12 3.04
N ALA A 668 -0.75 -7.33 2.52
CA ALA A 668 -1.38 -7.53 1.22
C ALA A 668 -2.81 -6.97 1.17
N LEU A 669 -3.61 -7.15 2.22
CA LEU A 669 -4.96 -6.58 2.34
C LEU A 669 -4.96 -5.06 2.42
N THR A 670 -4.03 -4.50 3.17
CA THR A 670 -4.02 -3.06 3.46
C THR A 670 -3.42 -2.24 2.32
N GLY A 671 -2.53 -2.84 1.53
CA GLY A 671 -1.74 -2.13 0.53
C GLY A 671 -0.68 -1.21 1.14
N THR A 672 -0.46 -1.31 2.46
CA THR A 672 0.60 -0.59 3.19
C THR A 672 1.71 -1.58 3.51
N LEU A 673 2.84 -1.43 2.81
CA LEU A 673 3.89 -2.44 2.75
C LEU A 673 5.16 -1.92 3.44
N PRO A 674 5.72 -2.64 4.43
CA PRO A 674 6.90 -2.17 5.16
C PRO A 674 8.17 -2.29 4.33
N TYR A 675 8.99 -1.24 4.34
CA TYR A 675 10.36 -1.32 3.84
C TYR A 675 11.20 -2.30 4.67
N GLY A 676 12.20 -2.92 4.04
CA GLY A 676 13.12 -3.88 4.66
C GLY A 676 13.90 -3.32 5.85
N ASP A 677 14.11 -2.02 5.83
CA ASP A 677 14.95 -1.26 6.74
C ASP A 677 14.18 -0.36 7.72
N SER A 678 12.87 -0.56 7.86
CA SER A 678 12.00 0.24 8.74
C SER A 678 12.39 0.25 10.24
N SER A 679 13.34 -0.60 10.66
CA SER A 679 13.86 -0.62 12.04
C SER A 679 15.21 0.08 12.19
N ALA A 680 15.82 0.50 11.09
CA ALA A 680 17.20 1.03 11.05
C ALA A 680 17.34 2.32 10.22
N ASN A 681 16.30 2.73 9.50
CA ASN A 681 16.25 3.96 8.71
C ASN A 681 16.16 5.22 9.59
N ASP A 682 16.53 6.37 9.01
CA ASP A 682 16.32 7.69 9.61
C ASP A 682 14.82 7.96 9.88
N GLN A 683 14.49 8.61 11.01
CA GLN A 683 13.12 8.94 11.40
C GLN A 683 12.38 9.87 10.42
N SER A 684 13.11 10.57 9.53
CA SER A 684 12.54 11.40 8.47
C SER A 684 12.12 10.60 7.22
N LEU A 685 12.56 9.34 7.10
CA LEU A 685 12.13 8.43 6.04
C LEU A 685 10.83 7.72 6.46
N SER A 686 10.06 7.27 5.47
CA SER A 686 8.87 6.48 5.74
C SER A 686 9.23 5.01 5.98
N ASP A 687 8.57 4.40 6.94
CA ASP A 687 8.66 2.95 7.21
C ASP A 687 7.87 2.11 6.21
N TYR A 688 6.97 2.73 5.45
CA TYR A 688 6.03 2.06 4.55
C TYR A 688 5.98 2.71 3.18
N TYR A 689 5.64 1.89 2.18
CA TYR A 689 5.22 2.34 0.86
C TYR A 689 3.83 1.80 0.54
N GLU A 690 3.17 2.41 -0.43
CA GLU A 690 1.77 2.16 -0.72
C GLU A 690 1.57 1.56 -2.11
N VAL A 691 0.69 0.55 -2.17
CA VAL A 691 0.15 -0.05 -3.40
C VAL A 691 -1.36 -0.11 -3.23
N ALA A 692 -2.07 0.76 -3.92
CA ALA A 692 -3.52 0.86 -3.78
C ALA A 692 -4.26 -0.32 -4.41
N HIS A 693 -5.50 -0.56 -3.96
CA HIS A 693 -6.42 -1.53 -4.54
C HIS A 693 -7.52 -0.80 -5.32
N GLN A 694 -7.79 -1.25 -6.54
CA GLN A 694 -8.96 -0.79 -7.29
C GLN A 694 -10.23 -1.39 -6.68
N VAL A 695 -11.25 -0.56 -6.42
CA VAL A 695 -12.54 -1.00 -5.89
C VAL A 695 -13.60 -1.15 -6.98
N THR A 696 -14.45 -2.17 -6.82
CA THR A 696 -15.68 -2.34 -7.60
C THR A 696 -16.88 -2.15 -6.69
N LYS A 697 -17.77 -1.21 -7.02
CA LYS A 697 -18.98 -0.91 -6.23
C LYS A 697 -20.03 -1.99 -6.45
N ILE A 698 -20.49 -2.62 -5.37
CA ILE A 698 -21.59 -3.60 -5.36
C ILE A 698 -22.87 -2.93 -4.86
N SER A 699 -22.78 -2.14 -3.79
CA SER A 699 -23.84 -1.27 -3.27
C SER A 699 -23.21 -0.03 -2.65
N ASP A 700 -24.01 0.88 -2.07
CA ASP A 700 -23.48 2.10 -1.45
C ASP A 700 -22.57 1.85 -0.24
N THR A 701 -22.64 0.67 0.39
CA THR A 701 -21.79 0.32 1.55
C THR A 701 -20.97 -0.95 1.33
N ILE A 702 -21.05 -1.58 0.16
CA ILE A 702 -20.37 -2.84 -0.13
C ILE A 702 -19.55 -2.70 -1.41
N PHE A 703 -18.25 -3.00 -1.31
CA PHE A 703 -17.28 -2.93 -2.38
C PHE A 703 -16.46 -4.22 -2.44
N SER A 704 -15.86 -4.51 -3.58
CA SER A 704 -14.91 -5.63 -3.73
C SER A 704 -13.57 -5.14 -4.24
N ILE A 705 -12.49 -5.76 -3.75
CA ILE A 705 -11.11 -5.58 -4.24
C ILE A 705 -10.61 -6.90 -4.85
N PRO A 706 -9.76 -6.85 -5.91
CA PRO A 706 -9.27 -8.03 -6.63
C PRO A 706 -8.12 -8.73 -5.88
N LEU A 707 -8.36 -9.12 -4.64
CA LEU A 707 -7.41 -9.79 -3.76
C LEU A 707 -8.11 -10.93 -3.01
N GLY A 708 -7.59 -12.14 -3.06
CA GLY A 708 -8.18 -13.27 -2.35
C GLY A 708 -7.25 -14.48 -2.22
N TRP A 709 -7.75 -15.50 -1.52
CA TRP A 709 -7.02 -16.71 -1.16
C TRP A 709 -7.91 -17.93 -1.41
N THR A 710 -7.35 -18.95 -2.05
CA THR A 710 -8.04 -20.14 -2.55
C THR A 710 -7.79 -21.39 -1.71
N ASP A 711 -6.62 -21.52 -1.07
CA ASP A 711 -6.27 -22.70 -0.25
C ASP A 711 -6.61 -22.47 1.22
N THR A 712 -6.09 -21.38 1.81
CA THR A 712 -6.30 -21.03 3.23
C THR A 712 -6.86 -19.62 3.32
N THR A 713 -8.16 -19.51 3.54
CA THR A 713 -8.86 -18.22 3.63
C THR A 713 -8.50 -17.49 4.93
N PRO A 714 -7.73 -16.38 4.88
CA PRO A 714 -7.41 -15.63 6.08
C PRO A 714 -8.65 -14.92 6.61
N THR A 715 -8.68 -14.71 7.92
CA THR A 715 -9.75 -13.97 8.58
C THR A 715 -9.18 -12.73 9.25
N PHE A 716 -9.76 -11.59 8.93
CA PHE A 716 -9.32 -10.29 9.43
C PHE A 716 -10.32 -9.76 10.46
N THR A 717 -9.79 -9.21 11.55
CA THR A 717 -10.59 -8.44 12.51
C THR A 717 -10.53 -6.99 12.09
N VAL A 718 -11.68 -6.35 11.93
CA VAL A 718 -11.78 -4.93 11.59
C VAL A 718 -12.48 -4.19 12.74
N THR A 719 -11.82 -3.19 13.29
CA THR A 719 -12.35 -2.29 14.33
C THR A 719 -12.17 -0.86 13.83
N GLN A 720 -13.19 -0.32 13.17
CA GLN A 720 -13.13 0.98 12.49
C GLN A 720 -11.93 1.07 11.52
N GLY A 721 -11.96 0.26 10.46
CA GLY A 721 -10.88 0.21 9.48
C GLY A 721 -10.75 1.51 8.70
N ASN A 722 -9.59 2.16 8.81
CA ASN A 722 -9.30 3.40 8.12
C ASN A 722 -8.95 3.14 6.65
N TRP A 723 -9.25 4.10 5.79
CA TRP A 723 -8.91 4.07 4.37
C TRP A 723 -8.74 5.49 3.84
N LYS A 724 -8.10 5.60 2.68
CA LYS A 724 -7.97 6.84 1.92
C LYS A 724 -8.03 6.55 0.42
N ARG A 725 -8.66 7.45 -0.34
CA ARG A 725 -8.65 7.42 -1.81
C ARG A 725 -7.36 8.02 -2.34
N THR A 726 -6.79 7.42 -3.37
CA THR A 726 -5.44 7.77 -3.87
C THR A 726 -5.41 8.23 -5.32
N ASN A 727 -6.53 8.11 -6.05
CA ASN A 727 -6.59 8.46 -7.48
C ASN A 727 -7.34 9.74 -7.83
N ARG A 728 -7.99 10.38 -6.85
CA ARG A 728 -8.73 11.63 -7.05
C ARG A 728 -8.61 12.56 -5.85
N ALA A 729 -8.24 13.81 -6.13
CA ALA A 729 -8.16 14.89 -5.15
C ALA A 729 -8.89 16.13 -5.66
N HIS A 730 -9.33 17.00 -4.76
CA HIS A 730 -10.02 18.24 -5.13
C HIS A 730 -9.60 19.41 -4.23
N THR A 731 -9.70 20.63 -4.75
CA THR A 731 -9.57 21.85 -3.94
C THR A 731 -10.89 22.20 -3.28
N ARG A 732 -10.89 23.20 -2.40
CA ARG A 732 -12.12 23.90 -2.02
C ARG A 732 -12.70 24.64 -3.23
N GLU A 733 -13.98 24.97 -3.17
CA GLU A 733 -14.62 25.90 -4.11
C GLU A 733 -14.26 27.35 -3.74
N GLU A 734 -13.04 27.76 -4.11
CA GLU A 734 -12.47 29.04 -3.66
C GLU A 734 -11.80 29.85 -4.77
N LEU A 735 -11.74 29.32 -5.99
CA LEU A 735 -11.03 29.92 -7.12
C LEU A 735 -11.98 30.62 -8.07
N LYS A 736 -11.57 31.76 -8.61
CA LYS A 736 -12.40 32.57 -9.49
C LYS A 736 -11.57 33.25 -10.56
N GLY A 737 -12.01 33.15 -11.81
CA GLY A 737 -11.43 33.91 -12.92
C GLY A 737 -12.12 35.26 -13.09
N LEU A 738 -11.37 36.34 -13.25
CA LEU A 738 -11.89 37.70 -13.45
C LEU A 738 -11.95 38.11 -14.92
N ALA A 739 -11.11 37.52 -15.76
CA ALA A 739 -11.01 37.82 -17.18
C ALA A 739 -10.64 36.57 -17.97
N GLU A 740 -10.95 36.59 -19.27
CA GLU A 740 -10.56 35.53 -20.19
C GLU A 740 -9.04 35.28 -20.17
N ARG A 741 -8.66 34.03 -19.92
CA ARG A 741 -7.30 33.53 -20.06
C ARG A 741 -7.34 32.08 -20.46
N SER A 742 -6.60 31.72 -21.49
CA SER A 742 -6.54 30.35 -21.99
C SER A 742 -5.18 29.71 -21.71
N GLN A 743 -5.17 28.39 -21.61
CA GLN A 743 -3.96 27.56 -21.58
C GLN A 743 -2.98 27.84 -20.41
N MET A 744 -3.50 28.36 -19.29
CA MET A 744 -2.73 28.49 -18.04
C MET A 744 -2.30 27.10 -17.57
N LYS A 745 -1.10 27.00 -16.99
CA LYS A 745 -0.56 25.72 -16.52
C LYS A 745 -0.90 25.50 -15.06
N VAL A 746 -1.25 24.26 -14.73
CA VAL A 746 -1.43 23.82 -13.35
C VAL A 746 -0.25 22.95 -12.95
N CYS A 747 0.50 23.37 -11.94
CA CYS A 747 1.66 22.67 -11.40
C CYS A 747 1.29 21.98 -10.10
N TRP A 748 1.79 20.77 -9.87
CA TRP A 748 1.55 20.00 -8.64
C TRP A 748 2.81 19.79 -7.80
N ALA A 749 2.66 19.87 -6.48
CA ALA A 749 3.67 19.58 -5.48
C ALA A 749 3.11 18.65 -4.39
N PRO A 750 3.82 17.58 -4.01
CA PRO A 750 3.38 16.67 -2.96
C PRO A 750 3.50 17.31 -1.57
N SER A 751 2.64 16.88 -0.63
CA SER A 751 2.57 17.43 0.74
C SER A 751 3.89 17.37 1.54
N GLY A 752 4.76 16.41 1.25
CA GLY A 752 6.07 16.25 1.90
C GLY A 752 7.19 17.16 1.35
N LEU A 753 6.99 17.81 0.21
CA LEU A 753 8.00 18.66 -0.46
C LEU A 753 7.47 20.08 -0.67
N SER A 754 7.09 20.72 0.44
CA SER A 754 6.44 22.03 0.42
C SER A 754 7.17 23.04 -0.47
N GLY A 755 6.46 23.55 -1.48
CA GLY A 755 6.96 24.56 -2.43
C GLY A 755 7.83 24.02 -3.57
N LYS A 756 8.00 22.69 -3.72
CA LYS A 756 8.74 22.05 -4.82
C LYS A 756 7.78 21.36 -5.80
N TYR A 757 7.47 22.03 -6.90
CA TYR A 757 6.57 21.57 -7.97
C TYR A 757 7.27 20.64 -8.95
N LEU A 758 6.78 19.41 -9.05
CA LEU A 758 7.46 18.35 -9.80
C LEU A 758 6.81 18.08 -11.17
N TYR A 759 5.54 18.44 -11.34
CA TYR A 759 4.75 17.98 -12.48
C TYR A 759 3.80 19.05 -13.02
N GLU A 760 3.72 19.19 -14.34
CA GLU A 760 2.64 19.92 -15.03
C GLU A 760 1.46 18.97 -15.18
N VAL A 761 0.37 19.28 -14.50
CA VAL A 761 -0.80 18.40 -14.49
C VAL A 761 -1.65 18.56 -15.73
N GLY A 762 -1.77 19.80 -16.20
CA GLY A 762 -2.73 20.12 -17.23
C GLY A 762 -2.92 21.60 -17.46
N ARG A 763 -3.98 21.92 -18.20
CA ARG A 763 -4.30 23.26 -18.67
C ARG A 763 -5.63 23.76 -18.14
N LEU A 764 -5.61 24.97 -17.62
CA LEU A 764 -6.79 25.72 -17.20
C LEU A 764 -7.09 26.80 -18.25
N SER A 765 -8.34 26.88 -18.67
CA SER A 765 -8.86 28.01 -19.44
C SER A 765 -10.07 28.61 -18.74
N VAL A 766 -10.03 29.92 -18.52
CA VAL A 766 -11.17 30.71 -18.10
C VAL A 766 -11.69 31.42 -19.34
N ILE A 767 -12.92 31.11 -19.73
CA ILE A 767 -13.59 31.68 -20.91
C ILE A 767 -14.50 32.83 -20.51
N GLU A 768 -14.53 33.88 -21.32
CA GLU A 768 -15.46 34.99 -21.10
C GLU A 768 -16.90 34.50 -21.27
N THR A 769 -17.74 34.82 -20.29
CA THR A 769 -19.16 34.49 -20.35
C THR A 769 -19.88 35.44 -21.31
N ALA A 770 -20.79 34.93 -22.16
CA ALA A 770 -21.50 35.79 -23.09
C ALA A 770 -22.37 36.83 -22.35
N VAL A 771 -22.50 38.04 -22.89
CA VAL A 771 -23.25 39.12 -22.24
C VAL A 771 -24.74 38.93 -22.46
N MET A 772 -25.49 38.81 -21.36
CA MET A 772 -26.95 38.74 -21.36
C MET A 772 -27.55 40.11 -21.69
N GLN A 773 -28.54 40.15 -22.58
CA GLN A 773 -29.17 41.39 -23.03
C GLN A 773 -30.40 41.75 -22.19
N GLY A 774 -30.82 43.02 -22.24
CA GLY A 774 -32.07 43.48 -21.61
C GLY A 774 -32.10 43.35 -20.09
N VAL A 775 -30.93 43.23 -19.45
CA VAL A 775 -30.81 43.03 -18.00
C VAL A 775 -31.13 44.33 -17.27
N GLY A 776 -32.07 44.28 -16.33
CA GLY A 776 -32.49 45.48 -15.59
C GLY A 776 -33.09 45.14 -14.23
N LEU A 777 -32.88 46.05 -13.27
CA LEU A 777 -33.46 45.98 -11.93
C LEU A 777 -34.45 47.14 -11.74
N HIS A 778 -35.74 46.83 -11.68
CA HIS A 778 -36.81 47.83 -11.63
C HIS A 778 -37.49 47.82 -10.27
N VAL A 779 -37.23 48.84 -9.46
CA VAL A 779 -37.84 49.04 -8.14
C VAL A 779 -39.18 49.76 -8.25
N THR A 780 -40.22 49.18 -7.64
CA THR A 780 -41.56 49.78 -7.64
C THR A 780 -41.72 50.88 -6.60
N THR A 781 -40.89 50.94 -5.56
CA THR A 781 -40.86 52.04 -4.58
C THR A 781 -39.78 53.07 -4.90
N GLY A 782 -40.08 54.34 -4.65
CA GLY A 782 -39.10 55.44 -4.66
C GLY A 782 -38.62 55.83 -3.25
N SER A 783 -39.18 55.25 -2.19
CA SER A 783 -38.86 55.62 -0.80
C SER A 783 -37.58 54.95 -0.34
N ALA A 784 -36.55 55.75 -0.06
CA ALA A 784 -35.31 55.26 0.54
C ALA A 784 -35.51 54.91 2.04
N GLY A 785 -34.83 53.86 2.55
CA GLY A 785 -34.79 53.56 3.99
C GLY A 785 -35.32 52.19 4.42
N GLY A 786 -35.08 51.14 3.62
CA GLY A 786 -35.45 49.76 3.97
C GLY A 786 -36.94 49.44 3.74
N VAL A 787 -37.64 50.25 2.93
CA VAL A 787 -39.04 49.98 2.59
C VAL A 787 -39.12 48.76 1.67
N ARG A 788 -39.85 47.73 2.13
CA ARG A 788 -40.11 46.53 1.33
C ARG A 788 -41.05 46.85 0.18
N ALA A 789 -40.62 46.54 -1.03
CA ALA A 789 -41.45 46.70 -2.22
C ALA A 789 -41.13 45.62 -3.25
N PRO A 790 -42.08 45.34 -4.15
CA PRO A 790 -41.81 44.50 -5.31
C PRO A 790 -40.69 45.08 -6.18
N VAL A 791 -39.88 44.19 -6.73
CA VAL A 791 -38.77 44.50 -7.62
C VAL A 791 -38.85 43.55 -8.80
N VAL A 792 -38.79 44.10 -10.01
CA VAL A 792 -38.77 43.31 -11.24
C VAL A 792 -37.34 43.17 -11.71
N ILE A 793 -36.86 41.94 -11.82
CA ILE A 793 -35.60 41.60 -12.49
C ILE A 793 -35.98 41.14 -13.90
N SER A 794 -35.54 41.89 -14.91
CA SER A 794 -35.80 41.55 -16.32
C SER A 794 -34.52 41.15 -17.03
N PHE A 795 -34.59 40.20 -17.96
CA PHE A 795 -33.48 39.84 -18.84
C PHE A 795 -33.98 39.17 -20.13
N ARG A 796 -33.11 39.09 -21.14
CA ARG A 796 -33.37 38.40 -22.40
C ARG A 796 -32.26 37.42 -22.71
N THR A 797 -32.62 36.16 -22.99
CA THR A 797 -31.69 35.12 -23.43
C THR A 797 -31.27 35.33 -24.88
N ALA A 798 -30.06 34.87 -25.21
CA ALA A 798 -29.51 34.96 -26.55
C ALA A 798 -30.36 34.17 -27.57
N GLY A 799 -30.53 34.74 -28.76
CA GLY A 799 -31.16 34.09 -29.90
C GLY A 799 -30.16 33.61 -30.96
N GLY A 800 -30.65 33.02 -32.04
CA GLY A 800 -29.83 32.62 -33.18
C GLY A 800 -28.77 31.58 -32.82
N THR A 801 -27.53 31.77 -33.27
CA THR A 801 -26.41 30.86 -32.99
C THR A 801 -25.96 30.87 -31.53
N ALA A 802 -25.98 32.03 -30.87
CA ALA A 802 -25.64 32.16 -29.45
C ALA A 802 -26.70 31.52 -28.53
N GLY A 803 -27.95 31.40 -29.01
CA GLY A 803 -29.03 30.70 -28.30
C GLY A 803 -29.05 29.18 -28.47
N LEU A 804 -28.24 28.60 -29.37
CA LEU A 804 -28.24 27.15 -29.60
C LEU A 804 -28.02 26.30 -28.33
N PRO A 805 -27.15 26.68 -27.38
CA PRO A 805 -26.96 25.91 -26.14
C PRO A 805 -28.25 25.70 -25.34
N TYR A 806 -29.13 26.71 -25.26
CA TYR A 806 -30.44 26.59 -24.59
C TYR A 806 -31.30 25.45 -25.14
N SER A 807 -31.19 25.17 -26.44
CA SER A 807 -31.92 24.08 -27.10
C SER A 807 -31.22 22.72 -27.06
N ARG A 808 -29.92 22.70 -26.71
CA ARG A 808 -29.06 21.50 -26.69
C ARG A 808 -28.80 20.98 -25.28
N ALA A 809 -29.06 21.79 -24.25
CA ALA A 809 -28.91 21.43 -22.86
C ALA A 809 -29.65 20.11 -22.55
N THR A 810 -28.90 19.07 -22.18
CA THR A 810 -29.45 17.76 -21.80
C THR A 810 -29.59 17.58 -20.29
N GLY A 811 -28.77 18.28 -19.51
CA GLY A 811 -28.80 18.28 -18.05
C GLY A 811 -29.81 19.27 -17.47
N ARG A 812 -29.75 19.45 -16.14
CA ARG A 812 -30.51 20.49 -15.45
C ARG A 812 -29.89 21.85 -15.71
N MET A 813 -30.73 22.81 -16.11
CA MET A 813 -30.32 24.20 -16.30
C MET A 813 -30.51 24.95 -14.97
N ALA A 814 -29.68 25.97 -14.71
CA ALA A 814 -29.89 26.83 -13.54
C ALA A 814 -29.79 28.32 -13.89
N LEU A 815 -30.63 29.12 -13.23
CA LEU A 815 -30.52 30.58 -13.19
C LEU A 815 -30.05 31.00 -11.80
N LYS A 816 -28.82 31.49 -11.72
CA LYS A 816 -28.21 32.00 -10.49
C LYS A 816 -28.31 33.53 -10.44
N ILE A 817 -28.85 34.05 -9.35
CA ILE A 817 -29.05 35.47 -9.06
C ILE A 817 -28.13 35.83 -7.89
N MET A 818 -27.13 36.65 -8.15
CA MET A 818 -26.13 37.06 -7.17
C MET A 818 -26.30 38.54 -6.81
N VAL A 819 -26.73 38.81 -5.59
CA VAL A 819 -26.82 40.16 -5.02
C VAL A 819 -25.43 40.54 -4.48
N LYS A 820 -24.80 41.55 -5.11
CA LYS A 820 -23.41 41.93 -4.81
C LYS A 820 -23.23 42.74 -3.52
N VAL A 821 -24.22 43.57 -3.19
CA VAL A 821 -24.14 44.49 -2.04
C VAL A 821 -25.47 44.49 -1.30
N PRO A 822 -25.77 43.46 -0.49
CA PRO A 822 -27.01 43.34 0.28
C PRO A 822 -27.30 44.56 1.17
N GLN A 823 -26.26 45.31 1.58
CA GLN A 823 -26.42 46.53 2.37
C GLN A 823 -27.07 47.68 1.56
N MET A 824 -26.99 47.65 0.23
CA MET A 824 -27.57 48.67 -0.64
C MET A 824 -28.89 48.22 -1.28
N PHE A 825 -28.93 46.98 -1.76
CA PHE A 825 -30.11 46.34 -2.32
C PHE A 825 -30.16 44.90 -1.82
N ASP A 826 -31.27 44.50 -1.20
CA ASP A 826 -31.46 43.12 -0.78
C ASP A 826 -32.78 42.53 -1.25
N ILE A 827 -32.78 41.23 -1.50
CA ILE A 827 -33.97 40.42 -1.83
C ILE A 827 -34.48 39.78 -0.55
N GLN A 828 -35.76 39.93 -0.26
CA GLN A 828 -36.42 39.41 0.94
C GLN A 828 -37.47 38.36 0.59
N TYR A 829 -37.99 37.67 1.61
CA TYR A 829 -39.10 36.74 1.43
C TYR A 829 -40.33 37.45 0.85
N SER A 830 -41.07 36.71 0.04
CA SER A 830 -42.29 37.15 -0.62
C SER A 830 -43.41 37.44 0.39
N ASP A 831 -43.41 36.79 1.56
CA ASP A 831 -44.33 37.06 2.67
C ASP A 831 -43.89 38.28 3.49
N VAL A 832 -44.80 39.24 3.63
CA VAL A 832 -44.57 40.53 4.30
C VAL A 832 -44.35 40.37 5.82
N ALA A 833 -44.75 39.23 6.40
CA ALA A 833 -44.61 38.95 7.83
C ALA A 833 -43.21 38.46 8.26
N MET A 834 -42.38 37.96 7.34
CA MET A 834 -41.03 37.46 7.64
C MET A 834 -39.96 38.50 7.29
N ASN A 835 -38.88 38.56 8.08
CA ASN A 835 -38.00 39.72 8.05
C ASN A 835 -36.97 39.72 6.90
N ASP A 836 -36.16 38.67 6.80
CA ASP A 836 -35.09 38.52 5.82
C ASP A 836 -34.96 37.04 5.44
N ILE A 837 -34.33 36.77 4.29
CA ILE A 837 -33.98 35.42 3.88
C ILE A 837 -32.91 34.87 4.84
N ALA A 838 -33.37 34.12 5.84
CA ALA A 838 -32.52 33.44 6.82
C ALA A 838 -31.90 32.19 6.22
N GLU A 839 -30.62 31.97 6.50
CA GLU A 839 -29.88 30.76 6.11
C GLU A 839 -30.54 29.53 6.76
N MET A 840 -30.98 28.59 5.93
CA MET A 840 -31.56 27.32 6.37
C MET A 840 -30.60 26.21 5.94
N PRO A 841 -30.10 25.38 6.86
CA PRO A 841 -29.15 24.30 6.53
C PRO A 841 -29.68 23.21 5.59
N ASP A 842 -30.99 23.23 5.28
CA ASP A 842 -31.64 22.26 4.38
C ASP A 842 -32.17 22.95 3.09
N GLU A 843 -31.73 24.18 2.78
CA GLU A 843 -32.13 24.94 1.57
C GLU A 843 -30.96 25.76 0.97
N ASP A 844 -29.71 25.34 1.16
CA ASP A 844 -28.51 26.08 0.74
C ASP A 844 -27.67 25.38 -0.35
N GLU A 845 -28.00 24.13 -0.69
CA GLU A 845 -27.34 23.38 -1.76
C GLU A 845 -28.25 22.91 -2.91
N LEU A 846 -27.63 22.51 -4.04
CA LEU A 846 -28.32 22.00 -5.22
C LEU A 846 -29.18 20.76 -4.92
N HIS A 847 -28.71 19.86 -4.06
CA HIS A 847 -29.42 18.61 -3.77
C HIS A 847 -30.63 18.82 -2.84
N GLU A 848 -30.72 19.99 -2.21
CA GLU A 848 -31.77 20.43 -1.30
C GLU A 848 -32.81 21.34 -1.98
N ALA A 849 -32.54 21.71 -3.23
CA ALA A 849 -33.39 22.60 -4.02
C ALA A 849 -34.83 22.11 -4.05
N ASN A 850 -35.76 22.96 -3.62
CA ASN A 850 -37.16 22.56 -3.49
C ASN A 850 -38.14 23.68 -3.91
N GLN A 851 -39.38 23.28 -4.18
CA GLN A 851 -40.43 24.21 -4.61
C GLN A 851 -40.85 25.21 -3.54
N LEU A 852 -40.78 24.81 -2.26
CA LEU A 852 -41.17 25.66 -1.15
C LEU A 852 -40.26 26.90 -1.09
N ALA A 853 -38.95 26.70 -1.24
CA ALA A 853 -37.97 27.78 -1.32
C ALA A 853 -38.27 28.74 -2.49
N CYS A 854 -38.65 28.24 -3.67
CA CYS A 854 -39.06 29.11 -4.79
C CYS A 854 -40.28 29.98 -4.43
N GLY A 855 -41.31 29.40 -3.82
CA GLY A 855 -42.53 30.13 -3.42
C GLY A 855 -42.29 31.16 -2.32
N LYS A 856 -41.29 30.94 -1.46
CA LYS A 856 -40.83 31.93 -0.47
C LYS A 856 -40.14 33.13 -1.11
N ILE A 857 -39.53 33.00 -2.30
CA ILE A 857 -38.69 34.05 -2.90
C ILE A 857 -39.45 34.84 -3.97
N PHE A 858 -40.12 34.15 -4.89
CA PHE A 858 -40.72 34.77 -6.06
C PHE A 858 -42.22 35.00 -5.86
N ARG A 859 -42.69 36.21 -6.20
CA ARG A 859 -44.12 36.55 -6.26
C ARG A 859 -44.73 36.27 -7.63
N GLU A 860 -43.99 36.56 -8.69
CA GLU A 860 -44.41 36.31 -10.07
C GLU A 860 -43.20 35.90 -10.92
N LEU A 861 -43.43 35.00 -11.87
CA LEU A 861 -42.47 34.56 -12.87
C LEU A 861 -43.15 34.64 -14.23
N TRP A 862 -42.51 35.28 -15.21
CA TRP A 862 -43.12 35.54 -16.51
C TRP A 862 -42.12 35.44 -17.66
N SER A 863 -42.62 35.01 -18.82
CA SER A 863 -41.90 35.00 -20.09
C SER A 863 -42.83 35.38 -21.25
N ASP A 864 -42.25 35.93 -22.32
CA ASP A 864 -42.95 36.20 -23.58
C ASP A 864 -43.04 34.97 -24.51
N ASP A 865 -42.57 33.79 -24.07
CA ASP A 865 -42.80 32.53 -24.76
C ASP A 865 -44.30 32.19 -24.74
N ALA A 866 -44.98 32.44 -25.85
CA ALA A 866 -46.43 32.27 -25.97
C ALA A 866 -46.90 30.80 -25.89
N GLU A 867 -46.01 29.84 -26.13
CA GLU A 867 -46.36 28.42 -26.16
C GLU A 867 -46.12 27.75 -24.79
N PHE A 868 -45.05 28.13 -24.08
CA PHE A 868 -44.63 27.45 -22.85
C PHE A 868 -44.54 28.36 -21.62
N GLY A 869 -44.56 29.69 -21.78
CA GLY A 869 -44.45 30.64 -20.67
C GLY A 869 -43.12 30.53 -19.91
N PHE A 870 -43.13 30.95 -18.64
CA PHE A 870 -41.97 30.77 -17.76
C PHE A 870 -41.85 29.30 -17.36
N PRO A 871 -40.68 28.66 -17.54
CA PRO A 871 -40.51 27.26 -17.18
C PRO A 871 -40.71 27.03 -15.69
N LEU A 872 -41.51 26.03 -15.31
CA LEU A 872 -41.70 25.67 -13.91
C LEU A 872 -40.33 25.23 -13.32
N PRO A 873 -39.81 25.90 -12.27
CA PRO A 873 -38.62 25.44 -11.59
C PRO A 873 -38.82 24.01 -11.08
N GLU A 874 -37.75 23.22 -10.98
CA GLU A 874 -37.73 21.98 -10.22
C GLU A 874 -37.54 22.26 -8.72
N GLY A 875 -36.75 23.28 -8.39
CA GLY A 875 -36.59 23.80 -7.04
C GLY A 875 -35.70 25.04 -6.99
N CYS A 876 -35.61 25.67 -5.82
CA CYS A 876 -34.71 26.78 -5.56
C CYS A 876 -33.92 26.51 -4.28
N TYR A 877 -32.73 27.06 -4.21
CA TYR A 877 -31.93 27.12 -2.99
C TYR A 877 -31.25 28.50 -2.93
N TYR A 878 -30.79 28.90 -1.75
CA TYR A 878 -30.17 30.20 -1.58
C TYR A 878 -29.08 30.17 -0.50
N ARG A 879 -28.04 30.96 -0.69
CA ARG A 879 -26.87 31.02 0.19
C ARG A 879 -26.54 32.45 0.59
N ASN A 880 -26.21 32.65 1.87
CA ASN A 880 -25.70 33.93 2.37
C ASN A 880 -24.18 33.87 2.47
N ILE A 881 -23.48 34.73 1.74
CA ILE A 881 -22.01 34.75 1.76
C ILE A 881 -21.54 35.66 2.88
N LYS A 882 -20.98 35.06 3.95
CA LYS A 882 -20.52 35.72 5.18
C LYS A 882 -19.01 35.49 5.41
N PRO A 883 -18.13 36.33 4.85
CA PRO A 883 -16.68 36.20 4.95
C PRO A 883 -16.21 36.12 6.42
N ASP A 884 -16.79 36.93 7.29
CA ASP A 884 -16.45 37.05 8.71
C ASP A 884 -17.35 36.23 9.66
N GLY A 885 -18.23 35.40 9.10
CA GLY A 885 -19.24 34.66 9.84
C GLY A 885 -20.37 35.52 10.44
N SER A 886 -20.36 36.85 10.26
CA SER A 886 -21.30 37.76 10.93
C SER A 886 -22.04 38.70 9.98
N THR A 887 -21.40 39.17 8.91
CA THR A 887 -21.90 40.17 7.98
C THR A 887 -22.13 39.53 6.61
N ILE A 888 -23.35 39.65 6.08
CA ILE A 888 -23.67 39.18 4.72
C ILE A 888 -23.03 40.17 3.73
N THR A 889 -22.11 39.69 2.90
CA THR A 889 -21.46 40.51 1.86
C THR A 889 -22.06 40.29 0.49
N SER A 890 -22.61 39.12 0.22
CA SER A 890 -23.39 38.84 -0.98
C SER A 890 -24.42 37.76 -0.70
N ARG A 891 -25.45 37.67 -1.55
CA ARG A 891 -26.48 36.63 -1.48
C ARG A 891 -26.61 35.96 -2.83
N GLU A 892 -26.64 34.63 -2.82
CA GLU A 892 -26.88 33.81 -4.00
C GLU A 892 -28.28 33.20 -3.90
N ILE A 893 -29.05 33.28 -4.97
CA ILE A 893 -30.33 32.59 -5.13
C ILE A 893 -30.25 31.83 -6.44
N THR A 894 -30.45 30.52 -6.41
CA THR A 894 -30.38 29.68 -7.59
C THR A 894 -31.71 29.01 -7.85
N VAL A 895 -32.20 29.17 -9.08
CA VAL A 895 -33.40 28.50 -9.61
C VAL A 895 -32.94 27.34 -10.47
N VAL A 896 -33.34 26.13 -10.11
CA VAL A 896 -32.99 24.89 -10.80
C VAL A 896 -34.16 24.46 -11.67
N PHE A 897 -33.90 24.12 -12.92
CA PHE A 897 -34.90 23.61 -13.85
C PHE A 897 -34.67 22.13 -14.14
N ALA A 898 -35.77 21.39 -14.29
CA ALA A 898 -35.72 19.99 -14.68
C ALA A 898 -35.07 19.82 -16.06
N LYS A 899 -34.48 18.65 -16.30
CA LYS A 899 -33.83 18.31 -17.58
C LYS A 899 -34.76 18.61 -18.75
N GLN A 900 -34.25 19.31 -19.77
CA GLN A 900 -34.99 19.73 -20.97
C GLN A 900 -36.18 20.68 -20.73
N SER A 901 -36.38 21.16 -19.50
CA SER A 901 -37.47 22.07 -19.10
C SER A 901 -36.94 23.41 -18.57
N GLY A 902 -35.84 23.90 -19.16
CA GLY A 902 -35.18 25.14 -18.78
C GLY A 902 -35.61 26.38 -19.58
N LEU A 903 -34.83 27.45 -19.44
CA LEU A 903 -34.98 28.68 -20.23
C LEU A 903 -34.74 28.40 -21.72
N ARG A 904 -35.38 29.21 -22.57
CA ARG A 904 -35.40 29.04 -24.03
C ARG A 904 -34.67 30.17 -24.72
N PRO A 905 -34.14 29.94 -25.94
CA PRO A 905 -33.37 30.96 -26.64
C PRO A 905 -34.23 32.11 -27.14
N GLY A 906 -33.70 33.33 -27.04
CA GLY A 906 -34.27 34.55 -27.62
C GLY A 906 -35.47 35.16 -26.88
N GLN A 907 -35.87 34.59 -25.75
CA GLN A 907 -37.05 34.96 -24.97
C GLN A 907 -36.71 36.03 -23.91
N ASN A 908 -37.69 36.85 -23.59
CA ASN A 908 -37.67 37.79 -22.47
C ASN A 908 -38.23 37.12 -21.23
N TYR A 909 -37.60 37.37 -20.09
CA TYR A 909 -37.96 36.85 -18.79
C TYR A 909 -38.07 37.98 -17.77
N GLN A 910 -39.04 37.86 -16.87
CA GLN A 910 -39.24 38.77 -15.76
C GLN A 910 -39.50 37.97 -14.47
N LEU A 911 -38.78 38.33 -13.42
CA LEU A 911 -38.92 37.77 -12.07
C LEU A 911 -39.38 38.90 -11.14
N VAL A 912 -40.44 38.68 -10.39
CA VAL A 912 -40.90 39.61 -9.36
C VAL A 912 -40.53 39.07 -8.00
N VAL A 913 -39.64 39.78 -7.31
CA VAL A 913 -39.24 39.50 -5.92
C VAL A 913 -39.66 40.64 -5.01
N VAL A 914 -39.65 40.43 -3.70
CA VAL A 914 -39.72 41.53 -2.74
C VAL A 914 -38.29 41.95 -2.43
N GLY A 915 -38.00 43.24 -2.47
CA GLY A 915 -36.69 43.77 -2.12
C GLY A 915 -36.77 45.07 -1.34
N SER A 916 -35.64 45.48 -0.78
CA SER A 916 -35.50 46.74 -0.06
C SER A 916 -34.20 47.45 -0.44
N THR A 917 -34.20 48.77 -0.35
CA THR A 917 -33.05 49.63 -0.64
C THR A 917 -32.73 50.53 0.55
N SER A 918 -31.45 50.75 0.85
CA SER A 918 -31.04 51.57 2.01
C SER A 918 -31.14 53.09 1.74
N THR A 919 -31.22 53.90 2.82
CA THR A 919 -31.21 55.37 2.75
C THR A 919 -29.86 55.87 2.26
N GLY A 920 -29.84 56.69 1.21
CA GLY A 920 -28.62 57.33 0.73
C GLY A 920 -28.00 56.71 -0.51
N VAL A 921 -28.76 55.95 -1.32
CA VAL A 921 -28.39 55.68 -2.73
C VAL A 921 -28.48 56.98 -3.54
N ASN A 922 -27.67 57.97 -3.17
CA ASN A 922 -27.42 59.16 -3.95
C ASN A 922 -26.38 58.78 -4.99
N TYR A 923 -26.78 58.91 -6.25
CA TYR A 923 -25.99 58.68 -7.45
C TYR A 923 -24.84 59.70 -7.53
N LYS A 924 -23.84 59.61 -6.66
CA LYS A 924 -22.53 60.20 -6.93
C LYS A 924 -21.64 59.06 -7.36
N GLU A 925 -21.13 59.15 -8.59
CA GLU A 925 -20.03 58.33 -9.12
C GLU A 925 -18.93 58.10 -8.07
N ASP A 926 -18.70 59.08 -7.20
CA ASP A 926 -17.69 59.05 -6.12
C ASP A 926 -17.94 58.00 -5.00
N ASP A 927 -19.18 57.54 -4.74
CA ASP A 927 -19.48 56.62 -3.62
C ASP A 927 -19.27 55.14 -3.99
N CYS A 928 -19.30 54.78 -5.29
CA CYS A 928 -19.01 53.42 -5.76
C CYS A 928 -17.50 53.12 -5.83
N CYS A 929 -16.65 54.16 -5.92
CA CYS A 929 -15.17 54.08 -5.87
C CYS A 929 -14.67 54.60 -4.51
N GLY A 930 -14.74 53.81 -3.43
CA GLY A 930 -14.38 54.27 -2.07
C GLY A 930 -13.12 55.17 -2.01
N SER A 931 -13.29 56.47 -1.76
CA SER A 931 -12.24 57.52 -1.67
C SER A 931 -11.23 57.64 -2.84
N LYS A 932 -11.29 56.80 -3.86
CA LYS A 932 -10.40 56.84 -5.03
C LYS A 932 -11.16 57.50 -6.17
N SER A 933 -10.64 58.64 -6.63
CA SER A 933 -11.19 59.40 -7.75
C SER A 933 -11.37 58.50 -8.98
N CYS A 934 -12.62 58.19 -9.35
CA CYS A 934 -12.90 57.58 -10.64
C CYS A 934 -12.47 58.61 -11.71
N GLY A 935 -11.46 58.28 -12.55
CA GLY A 935 -11.11 59.10 -13.72
C GLY A 935 -9.63 59.48 -13.95
N SER A 936 -8.63 58.83 -13.33
CA SER A 936 -7.22 59.14 -13.67
C SER A 936 -6.30 57.96 -14.05
N THR A 937 -6.83 56.75 -14.21
CA THR A 937 -6.04 55.60 -14.62
C THR A 937 -6.49 55.11 -15.98
N SER A 938 -5.50 54.81 -16.84
CA SER A 938 -5.64 54.26 -18.19
C SER A 938 -6.15 52.81 -18.21
N ASP A 939 -6.96 52.44 -17.24
CA ASP A 939 -7.50 51.10 -17.04
C ASP A 939 -8.98 51.10 -17.48
N PRO A 940 -9.33 50.46 -18.61
CA PRO A 940 -10.70 50.41 -19.11
C PRO A 940 -11.70 49.73 -18.17
N ASP A 941 -11.22 49.04 -17.13
CA ASP A 941 -12.01 48.31 -16.16
C ASP A 941 -12.44 49.14 -14.93
N ASP A 942 -11.86 50.34 -14.72
CA ASP A 942 -12.16 51.20 -13.55
C ASP A 942 -13.34 52.18 -13.79
N LEU A 943 -13.98 52.10 -14.97
CA LEU A 943 -15.08 52.98 -15.41
C LEU A 943 -16.45 52.26 -15.49
N ARG A 944 -16.60 51.08 -14.87
CA ARG A 944 -17.85 50.29 -14.78
C ARG A 944 -17.93 49.69 -13.37
N SER A 945 -18.99 49.73 -12.57
CA SER A 945 -20.39 50.12 -12.70
C SER A 945 -21.03 49.86 -11.33
N CYS A 946 -21.99 50.68 -10.88
CA CYS A 946 -22.77 50.42 -9.68
C CYS A 946 -23.79 49.28 -9.93
N ASP A 947 -23.32 48.06 -10.21
CA ASP A 947 -24.13 46.87 -10.45
C ASP A 947 -24.56 46.25 -9.12
N TYR A 948 -25.86 46.01 -8.96
CA TYR A 948 -26.44 45.49 -7.70
C TYR A 948 -26.67 43.99 -7.75
N VAL A 949 -27.04 43.46 -8.93
CA VAL A 949 -27.36 42.05 -9.14
C VAL A 949 -26.64 41.54 -10.38
N HIS A 950 -26.00 40.38 -10.26
CA HIS A 950 -25.51 39.61 -11.39
C HIS A 950 -26.42 38.40 -11.64
N LEU A 951 -26.67 38.11 -12.91
CA LEU A 951 -27.43 36.94 -13.36
C LEU A 951 -26.49 36.01 -14.10
N PHE A 952 -26.52 34.72 -13.78
CA PHE A 952 -25.78 33.70 -14.52
C PHE A 952 -26.74 32.60 -14.95
N ILE A 953 -26.65 32.19 -16.21
CA ILE A 953 -27.38 31.02 -16.70
C ILE A 953 -26.38 29.90 -16.94
N HIS A 954 -26.59 28.77 -16.26
CA HIS A 954 -25.78 27.57 -16.40
C HIS A 954 -26.52 26.55 -17.27
N GLU A 955 -25.84 25.97 -18.26
CA GLU A 955 -26.44 25.02 -19.22
C GLU A 955 -26.77 23.67 -18.60
N ASP A 956 -25.77 23.07 -17.95
CA ASP A 956 -25.81 21.72 -17.41
C ASP A 956 -25.05 21.71 -16.08
N ILE A 957 -25.78 21.92 -14.99
CA ILE A 957 -25.20 21.94 -13.64
C ILE A 957 -24.82 20.54 -13.13
N ASP A 958 -25.30 19.49 -13.77
CA ASP A 958 -25.00 18.11 -13.37
C ASP A 958 -23.59 17.71 -13.84
N ASN A 959 -23.23 18.10 -15.08
CA ASN A 959 -21.93 17.73 -15.68
C ASN A 959 -20.94 18.89 -15.77
N HIS A 960 -21.41 20.14 -15.82
CA HIS A 960 -20.60 21.35 -15.99
C HIS A 960 -21.03 22.46 -15.01
N PRO A 961 -20.96 22.22 -13.69
CA PRO A 961 -21.48 23.15 -12.67
C PRO A 961 -20.85 24.54 -12.71
N TYR A 962 -19.63 24.66 -13.23
CA TYR A 962 -18.87 25.91 -13.28
C TYR A 962 -18.83 26.56 -14.67
N SER A 963 -19.73 26.16 -15.57
CA SER A 963 -19.90 26.78 -16.89
C SER A 963 -21.17 27.62 -16.92
N ALA A 964 -21.02 28.91 -17.25
CA ALA A 964 -22.12 29.80 -17.57
C ALA A 964 -22.21 30.05 -19.08
N LEU A 965 -23.43 30.03 -19.59
CA LEU A 965 -23.79 30.42 -20.95
C LEU A 965 -23.77 31.95 -21.09
N GLU A 966 -24.50 32.62 -20.20
CA GLU A 966 -24.69 34.07 -20.25
C GLU A 966 -24.57 34.68 -18.85
N MET A 967 -23.99 35.88 -18.79
CA MET A 967 -23.88 36.72 -17.60
C MET A 967 -24.57 38.06 -17.85
N GLY A 968 -25.50 38.40 -16.97
CA GLY A 968 -26.17 39.69 -16.94
C GLY A 968 -25.72 40.53 -15.76
N ARG A 969 -25.57 41.84 -15.97
CA ARG A 969 -25.29 42.81 -14.91
C ARG A 969 -26.45 43.78 -14.81
N ALA A 970 -27.15 43.78 -13.67
CA ALA A 970 -28.34 44.58 -13.47
C ALA A 970 -28.04 45.83 -12.63
N GLN A 971 -28.46 46.97 -13.19
CA GLN A 971 -28.45 48.27 -12.53
C GLN A 971 -29.88 48.72 -12.23
N LEU A 972 -30.03 49.58 -11.23
CA LEU A 972 -31.31 50.20 -10.90
C LEU A 972 -31.78 51.09 -12.06
N SER A 973 -32.98 50.84 -12.59
CA SER A 973 -33.51 51.53 -13.76
C SER A 973 -34.02 52.95 -13.49
N SER A 974 -34.18 53.37 -12.22
CA SER A 974 -34.67 54.72 -11.87
C SER A 974 -34.11 55.24 -10.54
N GLN A 975 -33.95 56.56 -10.43
CA GLN A 975 -33.51 57.24 -9.21
C GLN A 975 -34.56 57.12 -8.08
N GLN A 976 -34.11 56.87 -6.85
CA GLN A 976 -34.98 56.93 -5.68
C GLN A 976 -35.21 58.37 -5.24
N GLY A 977 -36.46 58.69 -4.86
CA GLY A 977 -36.82 59.99 -4.32
C GLY A 977 -36.48 60.06 -2.84
N LEU A 978 -35.97 61.20 -2.38
CA LEU A 978 -35.79 61.43 -0.95
C LEU A 978 -37.16 61.42 -0.26
N PRO A 979 -37.33 60.72 0.89
CA PRO A 979 -38.57 60.80 1.64
C PRO A 979 -38.82 62.26 2.06
N SER A 980 -40.06 62.71 1.90
CA SER A 980 -40.51 64.07 2.25
C SER A 980 -40.20 64.37 3.72
N ALA A 981 -39.34 65.36 3.99
CA ALA A 981 -39.11 65.87 5.33
C ALA A 981 -40.33 66.68 5.81
N GLY A 982 -41.14 66.11 6.72
CA GLY A 982 -42.28 66.78 7.35
C GLY A 982 -43.17 65.84 8.15
N THR A 983 -43.89 66.37 9.15
CA THR A 983 -44.69 65.62 10.14
C THR A 983 -46.01 65.01 9.62
N ALA A 984 -46.32 65.11 8.32
CA ALA A 984 -47.45 64.42 7.71
C ALA A 984 -47.05 63.87 6.33
N THR A 985 -47.01 62.56 6.20
CA THR A 985 -46.76 61.87 4.92
C THR A 985 -47.87 62.22 3.91
N PRO A 986 -47.51 62.54 2.64
CA PRO A 986 -48.51 62.77 1.60
C PRO A 986 -49.44 61.57 1.49
N SER A 987 -50.75 61.79 1.60
CA SER A 987 -51.74 60.72 1.61
C SER A 987 -52.98 61.13 0.82
N PHE A 988 -53.64 60.13 0.23
CA PHE A 988 -54.98 60.32 -0.33
C PHE A 988 -55.99 60.46 0.81
N GLY A 989 -56.99 61.32 0.63
CA GLY A 989 -58.12 61.43 1.55
C GLY A 989 -58.99 60.17 1.55
N MET A 990 -60.03 60.15 2.38
CA MET A 990 -61.03 59.07 2.36
C MET A 990 -61.69 59.01 0.97
N ARG A 991 -61.64 57.85 0.29
CA ARG A 991 -62.01 57.70 -1.14
C ARG A 991 -61.16 58.55 -2.10
N GLY A 992 -59.91 58.85 -1.74
CA GLY A 992 -59.05 59.73 -2.55
C GLY A 992 -58.28 59.04 -3.68
N PHE A 993 -58.52 57.76 -3.94
CA PHE A 993 -58.03 57.07 -5.13
C PHE A 993 -59.04 56.00 -5.49
N ASN A 994 -60.03 56.33 -6.33
CA ASN A 994 -61.08 55.39 -6.74
C ASN A 994 -61.00 55.12 -8.24
N LEU A 995 -61.21 53.87 -8.60
CA LEU A 995 -61.38 53.46 -9.99
C LEU A 995 -62.73 53.95 -10.53
N VAL A 996 -62.71 54.62 -11.69
CA VAL A 996 -63.90 55.12 -12.37
C VAL A 996 -64.35 54.10 -13.42
N GLY A 997 -65.66 53.85 -13.53
CA GLY A 997 -66.22 53.00 -14.60
C GLY A 997 -66.35 51.50 -14.29
N GLY A 998 -66.34 51.09 -13.02
CA GLY A 998 -66.51 49.70 -12.59
C GLY A 998 -67.75 49.44 -11.71
N THR A 999 -68.00 48.17 -11.37
CA THR A 999 -69.03 47.77 -10.38
C THR A 999 -68.33 47.28 -9.11
N ASN A 1000 -68.64 47.87 -7.95
CA ASN A 1000 -68.01 47.52 -6.66
C ASN A 1000 -66.47 47.59 -6.64
N GLY A 1001 -65.86 48.50 -7.42
CA GLY A 1001 -64.40 48.66 -7.48
C GLY A 1001 -63.70 47.68 -8.42
N TYR A 1002 -64.44 46.91 -9.22
CA TYR A 1002 -63.90 46.02 -10.25
C TYR A 1002 -64.21 46.56 -11.64
N ILE A 1003 -63.23 46.48 -12.54
CA ILE A 1003 -63.37 46.81 -13.96
C ILE A 1003 -62.91 45.61 -14.80
N ASP A 1004 -63.63 45.31 -15.88
CA ASP A 1004 -63.20 44.28 -16.83
C ASP A 1004 -62.17 44.88 -17.79
N ALA A 1005 -60.93 44.39 -17.71
CA ALA A 1005 -59.81 44.90 -18.49
C ALA A 1005 -59.70 44.33 -19.90
N GLY A 1006 -60.58 43.40 -20.29
CA GLY A 1006 -60.60 42.81 -21.63
C GLY A 1006 -60.85 43.85 -22.73
N GLY A 1007 -59.78 44.38 -23.32
CA GLY A 1007 -59.84 45.31 -24.46
C GLY A 1007 -59.96 46.80 -24.10
N MET A 1008 -59.66 47.20 -22.85
CA MET A 1008 -59.67 48.62 -22.47
C MET A 1008 -58.44 49.38 -23.02
N GLU A 1009 -58.67 50.59 -23.53
CA GLU A 1009 -57.60 51.50 -24.00
C GLU A 1009 -57.11 52.48 -22.90
N SER A 1010 -57.92 52.75 -21.87
CA SER A 1010 -57.58 53.61 -20.72
C SER A 1010 -58.17 53.08 -19.42
N ILE A 1011 -57.55 53.47 -18.29
CA ILE A 1011 -58.04 53.23 -16.93
C ILE A 1011 -58.11 54.58 -16.23
N ASP A 1012 -59.30 54.96 -15.79
CA ASP A 1012 -59.54 56.26 -15.18
C ASP A 1012 -59.62 56.17 -13.66
N PHE A 1013 -58.97 57.10 -12.97
CA PHE A 1013 -58.97 57.19 -11.51
C PHE A 1013 -59.44 58.56 -11.07
N ASP A 1014 -60.32 58.58 -10.06
CA ASP A 1014 -60.70 59.78 -9.32
C ASP A 1014 -59.74 59.95 -8.14
N ILE A 1015 -59.01 61.08 -8.10
CA ILE A 1015 -57.96 61.31 -7.12
C ILE A 1015 -58.23 62.53 -6.22
N LYS A 1016 -58.19 62.31 -4.90
CA LYS A 1016 -58.36 63.33 -3.86
C LYS A 1016 -57.20 63.33 -2.89
N GLY A 1017 -56.46 64.42 -2.86
CA GLY A 1017 -55.43 64.64 -1.83
C GLY A 1017 -56.01 64.74 -0.42
N GLY A 1018 -55.16 64.49 0.58
CA GLY A 1018 -55.52 64.60 1.99
C GLY A 1018 -56.06 65.97 2.39
N ASP A 1019 -56.93 65.97 3.40
CA ASP A 1019 -57.66 67.14 3.89
C ASP A 1019 -56.82 68.10 4.77
N ASN A 1020 -55.53 67.79 4.97
CA ASN A 1020 -54.59 68.56 5.78
C ASN A 1020 -55.01 68.63 7.28
N LEU A 1021 -55.97 67.80 7.70
CA LEU A 1021 -56.47 67.67 9.07
C LEU A 1021 -56.14 66.30 9.67
N LEU A 1022 -56.32 65.23 8.89
CA LEU A 1022 -56.03 63.83 9.26
C LEU A 1022 -54.97 63.18 8.35
N THR A 1023 -54.81 63.69 7.13
CA THR A 1023 -53.92 63.15 6.10
C THR A 1023 -53.14 64.29 5.42
N GLY A 1024 -51.87 64.06 5.07
CA GLY A 1024 -50.99 65.06 4.48
C GLY A 1024 -51.38 65.39 3.02
N PRO A 1025 -51.34 66.67 2.60
CA PRO A 1025 -51.79 67.09 1.28
C PRO A 1025 -50.81 66.65 0.18
N ILE A 1026 -51.34 66.31 -1.00
CA ILE A 1026 -50.56 66.02 -2.21
C ILE A 1026 -50.30 67.33 -2.95
N LYS A 1027 -49.03 67.71 -3.13
CA LYS A 1027 -48.62 68.97 -3.77
C LYS A 1027 -48.27 68.75 -5.24
N ALA A 1028 -48.31 69.82 -6.04
CA ALA A 1028 -48.02 69.80 -7.47
C ALA A 1028 -46.62 69.26 -7.86
N SER A 1029 -45.66 69.25 -6.92
CA SER A 1029 -44.31 68.69 -7.12
C SER A 1029 -44.18 67.23 -6.71
N TYR A 1030 -45.28 66.55 -6.34
CA TYR A 1030 -45.26 65.15 -5.94
C TYR A 1030 -45.54 64.25 -7.14
N HIS A 1031 -44.85 63.11 -7.17
CA HIS A 1031 -45.05 62.08 -8.17
C HIS A 1031 -45.98 61.01 -7.61
N VAL A 1032 -47.11 60.75 -8.28
CA VAL A 1032 -47.97 59.60 -8.00
C VAL A 1032 -47.50 58.45 -8.87
N ARG A 1033 -47.12 57.33 -8.24
CA ARG A 1033 -46.79 56.09 -8.93
C ARG A 1033 -47.92 55.10 -8.71
N VAL A 1034 -48.61 54.73 -9.79
CA VAL A 1034 -49.65 53.71 -9.78
C VAL A 1034 -49.03 52.39 -10.19
N ILE A 1035 -49.24 51.35 -9.38
CA ILE A 1035 -48.71 50.01 -9.62
C ILE A 1035 -49.90 49.10 -9.91
N LEU A 1036 -49.93 48.54 -11.13
CA LEU A 1036 -50.98 47.62 -11.55
C LEU A 1036 -50.52 46.18 -11.30
N TRP A 1037 -51.27 45.44 -10.48
CA TRP A 1037 -50.99 44.05 -10.15
C TRP A 1037 -51.94 43.10 -10.90
N PRO A 1038 -51.48 41.91 -11.37
CA PRO A 1038 -50.11 41.39 -11.31
C PRO A 1038 -49.13 42.18 -12.19
N LEU A 1039 -47.89 42.40 -11.74
CA LEU A 1039 -46.95 43.31 -12.42
C LEU A 1039 -46.60 42.85 -13.84
N THR A 1040 -46.61 41.54 -14.06
CA THR A 1040 -46.18 40.92 -15.32
C THR A 1040 -47.30 40.74 -16.36
N GLN A 1041 -48.56 41.05 -16.02
CA GLN A 1041 -49.72 40.78 -16.89
C GLN A 1041 -50.14 41.96 -17.78
N TRP A 1042 -49.51 43.14 -17.65
CA TRP A 1042 -49.92 44.35 -18.37
C TRP A 1042 -49.03 44.62 -19.58
N LYS A 1043 -49.64 44.68 -20.77
CA LYS A 1043 -48.96 45.15 -21.99
C LYS A 1043 -49.26 46.63 -22.22
N ILE A 1044 -48.52 47.49 -21.52
CA ILE A 1044 -48.59 48.93 -21.69
C ILE A 1044 -47.66 49.28 -22.85
N GLY A 1045 -48.12 50.04 -23.86
CA GLY A 1045 -47.30 50.43 -25.01
C GLY A 1045 -46.03 51.21 -24.62
N ALA A 1046 -45.24 51.66 -25.60
CA ALA A 1046 -43.97 52.36 -25.36
C ALA A 1046 -44.06 53.64 -24.49
N SER A 1047 -45.28 54.16 -24.28
CA SER A 1047 -45.56 55.29 -23.39
C SER A 1047 -46.89 55.08 -22.66
N CYS A 1048 -46.89 55.18 -21.33
CA CYS A 1048 -48.10 55.33 -20.52
C CYS A 1048 -48.42 56.82 -20.40
N ASN A 1049 -49.31 57.33 -21.26
CA ASN A 1049 -49.75 58.72 -21.18
C ASN A 1049 -50.83 58.85 -20.10
N ALA A 1050 -50.49 59.48 -18.98
CA ALA A 1050 -51.45 59.90 -17.97
C ALA A 1050 -51.89 61.34 -18.24
N VAL A 1051 -53.20 61.58 -18.27
CA VAL A 1051 -53.78 62.92 -18.44
C VAL A 1051 -54.64 63.21 -17.22
N CYS A 1052 -54.31 64.25 -16.45
CA CYS A 1052 -55.21 64.76 -15.42
C CYS A 1052 -56.36 65.49 -16.09
N LEU A 1053 -57.59 65.06 -15.84
CA LEU A 1053 -58.80 65.66 -16.37
C LEU A 1053 -59.48 66.45 -15.25
N GLU A 1054 -59.60 67.77 -15.38
CA GLU A 1054 -60.35 68.58 -14.41
C GLU A 1054 -61.83 68.21 -14.43
N VAL A 1055 -62.38 67.85 -13.26
CA VAL A 1055 -63.83 67.63 -13.08
C VAL A 1055 -64.54 69.00 -13.05
N PRO A 1056 -65.61 69.23 -13.84
CA PRO A 1056 -66.30 70.52 -13.89
C PRO A 1056 -66.85 70.96 -12.51
N PRO A 1057 -66.87 72.27 -12.20
CA PRO A 1057 -67.27 72.75 -10.88
C PRO A 1057 -68.79 72.64 -10.71
N GLY A 1058 -69.25 71.77 -9.81
CA GLY A 1058 -70.68 71.57 -9.52
C GLY A 1058 -71.02 70.64 -8.37
N GLU A 1059 -70.13 69.73 -7.97
CA GLU A 1059 -70.25 68.94 -6.73
C GLU A 1059 -68.95 69.05 -5.91
N ASP A 1060 -69.07 68.99 -4.58
CA ASP A 1060 -68.14 69.55 -3.61
C ASP A 1060 -66.64 69.16 -3.72
N ASN A 1061 -65.81 70.22 -3.75
CA ASN A 1061 -64.41 70.32 -3.33
C ASN A 1061 -63.32 69.56 -4.11
N LYS A 1062 -62.53 70.36 -4.86
CA LYS A 1062 -61.10 70.20 -5.18
C LYS A 1062 -60.64 68.75 -5.34
N LEU A 1063 -60.91 68.20 -6.52
CA LEU A 1063 -60.39 66.94 -7.04
C LEU A 1063 -59.46 67.28 -8.21
N CYS A 1064 -58.30 66.64 -8.26
CA CYS A 1064 -57.44 66.62 -9.44
C CYS A 1064 -57.61 65.29 -10.16
#